data_AF-A0A0A8US84-F1
#
_entry.id   AF-A0A0A8US84-F1
#
_cell.length_a   1.000
_cell.length_b   1.000
_cell.length_c   1.000
_cell.angle_alpha   90.00
_cell.angle_beta   90.00
_cell.angle_gamma   90.00
#
_symmetry.space_group_name_H-M   'P 1'
#
loop_
_entity.id
_entity.type
_entity.pdbx_description
1 polymer ?
#
loop_
_entity_poly.entity_id
_entity_poly.type
_entity_poly.pdbx_seq_one_letter_code
_entity_poly.pdbx_strand_id
1 'polypeptide(L)'
;MAEFSAILMLQLIIVLKFDGPQISFYSMTPYGWRDSVTGKKEYFSEQFNRWRLGEAKKEEAVLLTVLEISSYFETGIEIEQIKKDFCDTTSSRYKELDCFKKRELGALVYCKFVAQDYLQSVDQEEKELLESIIKNIEGLYLQNRTDTQKKLNSLTQNCNIWLDNYTKDKEDPAQIKALCSSLYLLLKILEIFLQSLSSWSKKLAGSFVDIDALIKEIGCLLIKTEVKFNQIKLLNSAKNLSPVPKNLAELFDKSYLQLLETNPVNTPDALLGKVFSLENMVSHTNRLGAVLKKRMEIKSRLQNAQSLLIALENNAHRALGRKYFLEFIEKHDKHFNELMEHLDSEVREMFLERIEQLKNPNGSQKIISSVQYGASWATALPTSALRLALPQNWQDTVSSVVPATWDSQCKDQLKGIIVGVSKDLKQDLTEVEKEVTSFNDKFAVDKTSYEQFVKEISAEVIETVSVSSNALLQSIQRYKNLLTFVFDTQEKLKEIKSLDNKVSEFLYLYDGFWVKISNFFARFCAFFKTEAAQLVDKAREIQNELRSLEKKHHDVFERVYEEYIKEQGTLHPQLQACFTKNAKAIINTIEIDTKETLANKTIHQSSVVINKGFFSVKKKSTALDNIQWNELKTESFMVH
;
A
#
# COMPACT_ATOMS: atom_id res chain seq x y z
N MET A 1 17.72 -15.05 53.82
CA MET A 1 16.84 -14.03 54.43
C MET A 1 16.06 -13.22 53.39
N ALA A 2 16.63 -12.87 52.23
CA ALA A 2 15.86 -12.28 51.12
C ALA A 2 14.84 -13.23 50.47
N GLU A 3 15.06 -14.56 50.51
CA GLU A 3 14.12 -15.55 49.96
C GLU A 3 12.96 -15.90 50.91
N PHE A 4 13.14 -15.70 52.23
CA PHE A 4 12.04 -15.80 53.20
C PHE A 4 11.05 -14.62 53.06
N SER A 5 11.49 -13.49 52.48
CA SER A 5 10.66 -12.33 52.14
C SER A 5 9.77 -12.56 50.92
N ALA A 6 10.07 -13.52 50.03
CA ALA A 6 9.20 -13.84 48.88
C ALA A 6 8.01 -14.72 49.30
N ILE A 7 8.23 -15.61 50.28
CA ILE A 7 7.17 -16.43 50.90
C ILE A 7 6.29 -15.56 51.81
N LEU A 8 6.90 -14.61 52.54
CA LEU A 8 6.15 -13.60 53.30
C LEU A 8 5.46 -12.55 52.40
N MET A 9 5.98 -12.16 51.22
CA MET A 9 5.27 -11.22 50.33
C MET A 9 4.01 -11.80 49.66
N LEU A 10 3.96 -13.11 49.42
CA LEU A 10 2.72 -13.81 49.01
C LEU A 10 1.74 -14.02 50.18
N GLN A 11 2.20 -13.91 51.43
CA GLN A 11 1.39 -14.04 52.65
C GLN A 11 0.99 -12.70 53.30
N LEU A 12 1.76 -11.61 53.13
CA LEU A 12 1.54 -10.27 53.71
C LEU A 12 0.62 -9.36 52.90
N ILE A 13 0.24 -9.76 51.68
CA ILE A 13 -0.81 -9.06 50.93
C ILE A 13 -2.20 -9.31 51.57
N ILE A 14 -2.35 -10.18 52.59
CA ILE A 14 -3.66 -10.76 52.97
C ILE A 14 -4.10 -10.54 54.43
N VAL A 15 -3.41 -9.81 55.31
CA VAL A 15 -3.95 -9.55 56.66
C VAL A 15 -3.61 -8.15 57.16
N LEU A 16 -4.63 -7.30 57.39
CA LEU A 16 -4.88 -6.59 58.66
C LEU A 16 -6.29 -5.92 58.67
N LYS A 17 -6.95 -6.00 59.84
CA LYS A 17 -8.37 -5.71 60.14
C LYS A 17 -8.56 -4.35 60.87
N PHE A 18 -9.83 -3.90 60.95
CA PHE A 18 -10.53 -3.04 61.95
C PHE A 18 -10.99 -1.59 61.59
N ASP A 19 -12.32 -1.41 61.81
CA ASP A 19 -13.28 -0.33 62.20
C ASP A 19 -13.21 1.16 61.77
N GLY A 20 -14.40 1.68 61.41
CA GLY A 20 -14.87 3.07 61.70
C GLY A 20 -15.13 4.01 60.50
N PRO A 21 -16.04 5.01 60.59
CA PRO A 21 -17.07 5.23 59.54
C PRO A 21 -17.05 6.56 58.73
N GLN A 22 -17.87 6.55 57.66
CA GLN A 22 -18.83 7.58 57.14
C GLN A 22 -18.49 8.75 56.16
N ILE A 23 -19.42 8.94 55.18
CA ILE A 23 -19.91 10.16 54.45
C ILE A 23 -19.07 10.65 53.23
N SER A 24 -19.57 11.19 52.08
CA SER A 24 -20.89 11.50 51.45
C SER A 24 -20.78 11.44 49.92
N PHE A 25 -21.91 11.25 49.22
CA PHE A 25 -22.05 11.27 47.76
C PHE A 25 -22.18 12.68 47.17
N TYR A 26 -21.51 12.92 46.04
CA TYR A 26 -21.92 13.90 45.02
C TYR A 26 -22.09 13.17 43.69
N SER A 27 -23.19 13.46 42.97
CA SER A 27 -23.47 12.93 41.65
C SER A 27 -23.13 13.96 40.57
N MET A 28 -22.38 13.54 39.54
CA MET A 28 -22.27 14.24 38.26
C MET A 28 -22.47 13.26 37.11
N THR A 29 -23.04 13.78 36.02
CA THR A 29 -23.57 13.11 34.83
C THR A 29 -22.50 12.71 33.80
N PRO A 30 -22.79 11.82 32.82
CA PRO A 30 -21.79 10.84 32.33
C PRO A 30 -20.82 11.25 31.20
N TYR A 31 -20.77 12.49 30.70
CA TYR A 31 -20.09 12.74 29.41
C TYR A 31 -19.11 13.94 29.32
N GLY A 32 -18.66 14.51 30.45
CA GLY A 32 -17.90 15.78 30.44
C GLY A 32 -16.36 15.71 30.45
N TRP A 33 -15.73 14.55 30.61
CA TRP A 33 -14.31 14.50 31.06
C TRP A 33 -13.23 14.51 29.97
N ARG A 34 -13.58 14.76 28.70
CA ARG A 34 -12.69 14.39 27.59
C ARG A 34 -11.39 15.20 27.46
N ASP A 35 -11.25 16.36 28.11
CA ASP A 35 -10.14 17.30 27.80
C ASP A 35 -9.28 17.82 28.99
N SER A 36 -9.34 17.26 30.20
CA SER A 36 -8.43 17.69 31.30
C SER A 36 -7.83 16.55 32.15
N VAL A 37 -6.53 16.67 32.46
CA VAL A 37 -5.74 15.75 33.30
C VAL A 37 -6.33 15.61 34.72
N THR A 38 -6.92 16.69 35.24
CA THR A 38 -7.61 16.70 36.53
C THR A 38 -8.86 15.82 36.52
N GLY A 39 -9.58 15.77 35.39
CA GLY A 39 -10.83 15.03 35.27
C GLY A 39 -10.70 13.51 35.33
N LYS A 40 -9.68 12.93 34.70
CA LYS A 40 -9.45 11.46 34.74
C LYS A 40 -8.99 10.96 36.11
N LYS A 41 -8.19 11.76 36.83
CA LYS A 41 -7.75 11.41 38.18
C LYS A 41 -8.90 11.41 39.18
N GLU A 42 -9.76 12.41 39.10
CA GLU A 42 -11.01 12.47 39.88
C GLU A 42 -11.92 11.29 39.56
N TYR A 43 -12.07 10.97 38.27
CA TYR A 43 -12.86 9.83 37.81
C TYR A 43 -12.42 8.50 38.42
N PHE A 44 -11.15 8.10 38.25
CA PHE A 44 -10.68 6.82 38.78
C PHE A 44 -10.69 6.78 40.32
N SER A 45 -10.43 7.92 40.98
CA SER A 45 -10.53 8.04 42.43
C SER A 45 -11.96 7.81 42.90
N GLU A 46 -12.95 8.39 42.21
CA GLU A 46 -14.36 8.19 42.53
C GLU A 46 -14.80 6.75 42.29
N GLN A 47 -14.44 6.15 41.16
CA GLN A 47 -14.76 4.74 40.86
C GLN A 47 -14.15 3.78 41.88
N PHE A 48 -12.91 4.03 42.29
CA PHE A 48 -12.24 3.23 43.33
C PHE A 48 -12.92 3.37 44.68
N ASN A 49 -13.24 4.59 45.11
CA ASN A 49 -13.94 4.83 46.36
C ASN A 49 -15.35 4.21 46.37
N ARG A 50 -16.09 4.30 45.25
CA ARG A 50 -17.41 3.68 45.11
C ARG A 50 -17.35 2.15 45.16
N TRP A 51 -16.34 1.56 44.54
CA TRP A 51 -16.18 0.10 44.51
C TRP A 51 -15.64 -0.48 45.82
N ARG A 52 -14.61 0.15 46.41
CA ARG A 52 -13.94 -0.35 47.62
C ARG A 52 -14.55 0.15 48.92
N LEU A 53 -15.36 1.21 48.87
CA LEU A 53 -16.05 1.79 50.03
C LEU A 53 -15.07 2.05 51.19
N GLY A 54 -15.35 1.54 52.39
CA GLY A 54 -14.50 1.73 53.56
C GLY A 54 -13.07 1.18 53.43
N GLU A 55 -12.83 0.25 52.50
CA GLU A 55 -11.51 -0.32 52.27
C GLU A 55 -10.64 0.55 51.35
N ALA A 56 -11.23 1.53 50.64
CA ALA A 56 -10.50 2.37 49.69
C ALA A 56 -9.32 3.11 50.34
N LYS A 57 -9.51 3.65 51.55
CA LYS A 57 -8.46 4.33 52.32
C LYS A 57 -7.28 3.41 52.67
N LYS A 58 -7.53 2.13 52.90
CA LYS A 58 -6.49 1.14 53.23
C LYS A 58 -5.72 0.68 52.00
N GLU A 59 -6.32 0.88 50.82
CA GLU A 59 -5.79 0.46 49.52
C GLU A 59 -5.34 1.65 48.68
N GLU A 60 -5.04 2.79 49.31
CA GLU A 60 -4.61 4.02 48.64
C GLU A 60 -3.42 3.79 47.69
N ALA A 61 -2.47 2.94 48.06
CA ALA A 61 -1.34 2.56 47.20
C ALA A 61 -1.76 1.91 45.87
N VAL A 62 -2.87 1.18 45.85
CA VAL A 62 -3.44 0.61 44.62
C VAL A 62 -4.04 1.73 43.77
N LEU A 63 -4.81 2.63 44.37
CA LEU A 63 -5.36 3.80 43.68
C LEU A 63 -4.26 4.67 43.08
N LEU A 64 -3.20 4.98 43.83
CA LEU A 64 -2.08 5.76 43.32
C LEU A 64 -1.40 5.07 42.12
N THR A 65 -1.27 3.74 42.15
CA THR A 65 -0.78 2.97 40.99
C THR A 65 -1.71 3.07 39.78
N VAL A 66 -3.04 3.03 39.98
CA VAL A 66 -4.04 3.23 38.92
C VAL A 66 -3.90 4.62 38.30
N LEU A 67 -3.66 5.66 39.11
CA LEU A 67 -3.45 7.01 38.63
C LEU A 67 -2.16 7.16 37.82
N GLU A 68 -1.07 6.50 38.23
CA GLU A 68 0.18 6.47 37.44
C GLU A 68 -0.01 5.77 36.10
N ILE A 69 -0.76 4.65 36.06
CA ILE A 69 -1.11 3.97 34.81
C ILE A 69 -1.98 4.87 33.92
N SER A 70 -2.94 5.61 34.50
CA SER A 70 -3.73 6.59 33.76
C SER A 70 -2.84 7.67 33.13
N SER A 71 -1.94 8.26 33.91
CA SER A 71 -1.01 9.29 33.43
C SER A 71 -0.03 8.75 32.39
N TYR A 72 0.34 7.48 32.46
CA TYR A 72 1.08 6.81 31.39
C TYR A 72 0.29 6.83 30.07
N PHE A 73 -0.96 6.37 30.06
CA PHE A 73 -1.80 6.36 28.86
C PHE A 73 -2.22 7.75 28.34
N GLU A 74 -2.22 8.78 29.18
CA GLU A 74 -2.51 10.16 28.78
C GLU A 74 -1.53 10.72 27.73
N THR A 75 -0.33 10.14 27.62
CA THR A 75 0.66 10.55 26.62
C THR A 75 0.40 10.01 25.21
N GLY A 76 -0.74 9.35 24.97
CA GLY A 76 -1.13 8.82 23.65
C GLY A 76 -0.37 7.55 23.27
N ILE A 77 -0.09 6.69 24.25
CA ILE A 77 0.78 5.52 24.11
C ILE A 77 0.14 4.43 23.26
N GLU A 78 0.91 3.91 22.31
CA GLU A 78 0.55 2.74 21.48
C GLU A 78 1.15 1.43 22.04
N ILE A 79 0.63 0.28 21.61
CA ILE A 79 1.06 -1.05 22.08
C ILE A 79 2.56 -1.27 21.89
N GLU A 80 3.13 -0.77 20.80
CA GLU A 80 4.55 -0.86 20.47
C GLU A 80 5.43 -0.17 21.52
N GLN A 81 4.95 0.95 22.05
CA GLN A 81 5.61 1.66 23.13
C GLN A 81 5.45 0.91 24.46
N ILE A 82 4.28 0.32 24.74
CA ILE A 82 4.10 -0.58 25.91
C ILE A 82 5.07 -1.75 25.84
N LYS A 83 5.24 -2.39 24.68
CA LYS A 83 6.15 -3.52 24.49
C LYS A 83 7.61 -3.17 24.80
N LYS A 84 8.01 -1.94 24.45
CA LYS A 84 9.35 -1.41 24.73
C LYS A 84 9.53 -1.04 26.21
N ASP A 85 8.54 -0.37 26.79
CA ASP A 85 8.58 0.13 28.16
C ASP A 85 8.42 -0.98 29.21
N PHE A 86 7.82 -2.09 28.81
CA PHE A 86 7.53 -3.28 29.62
C PHE A 86 8.15 -4.53 28.96
N CYS A 87 9.45 -4.53 28.69
CA CYS A 87 10.11 -5.70 28.09
C CYS A 87 10.46 -6.78 29.13
N ASP A 88 10.93 -6.38 30.32
CA ASP A 88 11.35 -7.27 31.40
C ASP A 88 11.30 -6.57 32.77
N THR A 89 11.80 -7.24 33.82
CA THR A 89 11.83 -6.71 35.20
C THR A 89 12.81 -5.54 35.39
N THR A 90 13.71 -5.32 34.43
CA THR A 90 14.74 -4.28 34.49
C THR A 90 14.31 -2.97 33.85
N SER A 91 13.25 -2.98 33.03
CA SER A 91 12.71 -1.80 32.33
C SER A 91 12.37 -0.67 33.29
N SER A 92 12.70 0.57 32.91
CA SER A 92 12.49 1.76 33.77
C SER A 92 11.02 1.96 34.11
N ARG A 93 10.12 1.91 33.13
CA ARG A 93 8.67 2.07 33.35
C ARG A 93 8.07 0.96 34.21
N TYR A 94 8.53 -0.28 34.03
CA TYR A 94 8.12 -1.39 34.90
C TYR A 94 8.49 -1.13 36.36
N LYS A 95 9.69 -0.59 36.64
CA LYS A 95 10.13 -0.19 37.99
C LYS A 95 9.40 1.04 38.52
N GLU A 96 9.14 2.04 37.67
CA GLU A 96 8.42 3.25 38.05
C GLU A 96 6.99 2.95 38.52
N LEU A 97 6.27 2.05 37.82
CA LEU A 97 4.94 1.60 38.27
C LEU A 97 4.96 0.80 39.58
N ASP A 98 6.14 0.42 40.07
CA ASP A 98 6.31 -0.28 41.34
C ASP A 98 6.62 0.66 42.52
N CYS A 99 6.58 1.98 42.32
CA CYS A 99 6.85 2.96 43.37
C CYS A 99 5.97 2.77 44.62
N PHE A 100 4.72 2.31 44.44
CA PHE A 100 3.79 2.00 45.53
C PHE A 100 3.71 0.50 45.89
N LYS A 101 4.53 -0.35 45.26
CA LYS A 101 4.58 -1.82 45.47
C LYS A 101 3.23 -2.54 45.25
N LYS A 102 2.42 -2.00 44.34
CA LYS A 102 1.06 -2.49 44.02
C LYS A 102 0.82 -2.57 42.51
N ARG A 103 1.88 -2.66 41.70
CA ARG A 103 1.82 -2.65 40.23
C ARG A 103 0.79 -3.63 39.65
N GLU A 104 0.84 -4.90 40.07
CA GLU A 104 -0.03 -5.96 39.52
C GLU A 104 -1.51 -5.71 39.87
N LEU A 105 -1.76 -5.28 41.11
CA LEU A 105 -3.11 -4.94 41.58
C LEU A 105 -3.62 -3.66 40.93
N GLY A 106 -2.78 -2.65 40.75
CA GLY A 106 -3.11 -1.41 40.06
C GLY A 106 -3.45 -1.65 38.58
N ALA A 107 -2.69 -2.51 37.89
CA ALA A 107 -2.97 -2.88 36.50
C ALA A 107 -4.30 -3.61 36.34
N LEU A 108 -4.63 -4.54 37.26
CA LEU A 108 -5.93 -5.21 37.31
C LEU A 108 -7.07 -4.19 37.46
N VAL A 109 -6.96 -3.30 38.44
CA VAL A 109 -7.99 -2.30 38.74
C VAL A 109 -8.15 -1.29 37.61
N TYR A 110 -7.06 -0.84 36.99
CA TYR A 110 -7.10 0.04 35.83
C TYR A 110 -7.83 -0.62 34.65
N CYS A 111 -7.46 -1.86 34.31
CA CYS A 111 -8.13 -2.60 33.24
C CYS A 111 -9.63 -2.82 33.53
N LYS A 112 -10.00 -3.08 34.80
CA LYS A 112 -11.40 -3.15 35.22
C LYS A 112 -12.14 -1.84 34.94
N PHE A 113 -11.58 -0.69 35.33
CA PHE A 113 -12.27 0.58 35.11
C PHE A 113 -12.41 0.91 33.63
N VAL A 114 -11.37 0.68 32.81
CA VAL A 114 -11.47 0.87 31.36
C VAL A 114 -12.53 -0.06 30.74
N ALA A 115 -12.63 -1.31 31.20
CA ALA A 115 -13.70 -2.23 30.76
C ALA A 115 -15.09 -1.77 31.21
N GLN A 116 -15.22 -1.19 32.41
CA GLN A 116 -16.49 -0.63 32.91
C GLN A 116 -16.94 0.61 32.15
N ASP A 117 -15.99 1.43 31.67
CA ASP A 117 -16.29 2.57 30.82
C ASP A 117 -16.80 2.11 29.46
N TYR A 118 -16.15 1.09 28.89
CA TYR A 118 -16.54 0.51 27.61
C TYR A 118 -17.90 -0.19 27.66
N LEU A 119 -18.29 -0.76 28.80
CA LEU A 119 -19.61 -1.38 29.01
C LEU A 119 -20.80 -0.48 28.70
N GLN A 120 -20.64 0.84 28.72
CA GLN A 120 -21.73 1.79 28.50
C GLN A 120 -22.14 1.93 27.03
N SER A 121 -21.33 1.42 26.09
CA SER A 121 -21.50 1.63 24.65
C SER A 121 -21.70 0.34 23.83
N VAL A 122 -21.96 -0.78 24.50
CA VAL A 122 -22.00 -2.11 23.87
C VAL A 122 -23.39 -2.74 23.89
N ASP A 123 -23.60 -3.71 23.00
CA ASP A 123 -24.82 -4.54 22.95
C ASP A 123 -24.89 -5.55 24.11
N GLN A 124 -26.04 -6.21 24.27
CA GLN A 124 -26.30 -7.09 25.41
C GLN A 124 -25.38 -8.33 25.44
N GLU A 125 -25.02 -8.90 24.29
CA GLU A 125 -24.17 -10.09 24.24
C GLU A 125 -22.71 -9.74 24.60
N GLU A 126 -22.21 -8.64 24.06
CA GLU A 126 -20.87 -8.12 24.42
C GLU A 126 -20.80 -7.70 25.89
N LYS A 127 -21.88 -7.10 26.40
CA LYS A 127 -22.02 -6.69 27.80
C LYS A 127 -21.85 -7.85 28.76
N GLU A 128 -22.53 -8.98 28.52
CA GLU A 128 -22.41 -10.17 29.37
C GLU A 128 -20.98 -10.72 29.40
N LEU A 129 -20.28 -10.67 28.26
CA LEU A 129 -18.89 -11.09 28.16
C LEU A 129 -17.94 -10.17 28.94
N LEU A 130 -18.10 -8.85 28.82
CA LEU A 130 -17.31 -7.86 29.54
C LEU A 130 -17.59 -7.87 31.04
N GLU A 131 -18.85 -8.05 31.46
CA GLU A 131 -19.22 -8.25 32.87
C GLU A 131 -18.52 -9.49 33.44
N SER A 132 -18.41 -10.56 32.65
CA SER A 132 -17.66 -11.76 33.03
C SER A 132 -16.15 -11.50 33.18
N ILE A 133 -15.55 -10.72 32.26
CA ILE A 133 -14.15 -10.27 32.35
C ILE A 133 -13.95 -9.46 33.64
N ILE A 134 -14.80 -8.47 33.90
CA ILE A 134 -14.74 -7.60 35.08
C ILE A 134 -14.88 -8.42 36.35
N LYS A 135 -15.85 -9.35 36.42
CA LYS A 135 -16.07 -10.22 37.57
C LYS A 135 -14.86 -11.12 37.85
N ASN A 136 -14.18 -11.62 36.82
CA ASN A 136 -12.95 -12.38 37.00
C ASN A 136 -11.81 -11.49 37.52
N ILE A 137 -11.65 -10.27 37.02
CA ILE A 137 -10.67 -9.29 37.53
C ILE A 137 -10.96 -8.96 39.01
N GLU A 138 -12.22 -8.68 39.37
CA GLU A 138 -12.63 -8.44 40.75
C GLU A 138 -12.38 -9.66 41.64
N GLY A 139 -12.69 -10.86 41.15
CA GLY A 139 -12.45 -12.11 41.84
C GLY A 139 -10.96 -12.40 42.06
N LEU A 140 -10.09 -11.97 41.13
CA LEU A 140 -8.63 -12.03 41.27
C LEU A 140 -8.09 -10.97 42.23
N TYR A 141 -8.76 -9.83 42.35
CA TYR A 141 -8.39 -8.80 43.32
C TYR A 141 -8.81 -9.17 44.74
N LEU A 142 -10.08 -9.55 44.95
CA LEU A 142 -10.69 -9.76 46.27
C LEU A 142 -10.47 -11.17 46.82
N GLN A 143 -10.36 -12.17 45.94
CA GLN A 143 -10.37 -13.59 46.31
C GLN A 143 -9.26 -14.34 45.55
N ASN A 144 -8.05 -13.80 45.59
CA ASN A 144 -6.87 -14.30 44.86
C ASN A 144 -6.41 -15.74 45.22
N ARG A 145 -6.97 -16.35 46.27
CA ARG A 145 -6.67 -17.73 46.71
C ARG A 145 -7.75 -18.75 46.37
N THR A 146 -8.93 -18.31 45.95
CA THR A 146 -10.09 -19.19 45.69
C THR A 146 -10.36 -19.24 44.20
N ASP A 147 -10.37 -20.44 43.63
CA ASP A 147 -10.66 -20.69 42.21
C ASP A 147 -9.76 -19.88 41.26
N THR A 148 -8.52 -19.61 41.65
CA THR A 148 -7.60 -18.72 40.92
C THR A 148 -7.32 -19.19 39.50
N GLN A 149 -7.05 -20.48 39.29
CA GLN A 149 -6.92 -21.05 37.94
C GLN A 149 -8.19 -20.84 37.12
N LYS A 150 -9.36 -21.12 37.70
CA LYS A 150 -10.63 -20.98 36.99
C LYS A 150 -10.87 -19.54 36.56
N LYS A 151 -10.63 -18.57 37.46
CA LYS A 151 -10.75 -17.14 37.17
C LYS A 151 -9.76 -16.68 36.10
N LEU A 152 -8.51 -17.15 36.15
CA LEU A 152 -7.50 -16.82 35.14
C LEU A 152 -7.85 -17.43 33.78
N ASN A 153 -8.25 -18.69 33.72
CA ASN A 153 -8.69 -19.34 32.48
C ASN A 153 -9.93 -18.68 31.89
N SER A 154 -10.92 -18.35 32.74
CA SER A 154 -12.11 -17.63 32.28
C SER A 154 -11.75 -16.21 31.81
N LEU A 155 -10.79 -15.54 32.46
CA LEU A 155 -10.31 -14.24 32.01
C LEU A 155 -9.63 -14.34 30.64
N THR A 156 -8.66 -15.25 30.46
CA THR A 156 -7.96 -15.42 29.19
C THR A 156 -8.91 -15.84 28.06
N GLN A 157 -9.81 -16.80 28.35
CA GLN A 157 -10.82 -17.26 27.39
C GLN A 157 -11.79 -16.13 26.99
N ASN A 158 -12.34 -15.38 27.95
CA ASN A 158 -13.29 -14.32 27.64
C ASN A 158 -12.63 -13.16 26.90
N CYS A 159 -11.39 -12.78 27.26
CA CYS A 159 -10.62 -11.82 26.50
C CYS A 159 -10.39 -12.30 25.05
N ASN A 160 -10.10 -13.59 24.88
CA ASN A 160 -9.88 -14.18 23.57
C ASN A 160 -11.16 -14.14 22.70
N ILE A 161 -12.32 -14.46 23.27
CA ILE A 161 -13.64 -14.37 22.63
C ILE A 161 -13.95 -12.90 22.29
N TRP A 162 -13.70 -11.98 23.23
CA TRP A 162 -13.96 -10.56 23.03
C TRP A 162 -13.13 -10.01 21.86
N LEU A 163 -11.84 -10.32 21.83
CA LEU A 163 -10.93 -9.95 20.74
C LEU A 163 -11.37 -10.52 19.38
N ASP A 164 -11.95 -11.72 19.33
CA ASP A 164 -12.42 -12.29 18.06
C ASP A 164 -13.66 -11.63 17.51
N ASN A 165 -14.65 -11.43 18.39
CA ASN A 165 -16.02 -11.19 17.97
C ASN A 165 -16.41 -9.71 18.01
N TYR A 166 -15.80 -8.89 18.88
CA TYR A 166 -16.32 -7.56 19.21
C TYR A 166 -15.35 -6.40 18.92
N THR A 167 -14.18 -6.68 18.34
CA THR A 167 -13.19 -5.65 17.97
C THR A 167 -13.34 -5.10 16.55
N LYS A 168 -14.31 -5.60 15.76
CA LYS A 168 -14.56 -5.20 14.38
C LYS A 168 -15.82 -4.33 14.28
N ASP A 169 -15.82 -3.39 13.33
CA ASP A 169 -17.03 -2.68 12.85
C ASP A 169 -17.87 -1.92 13.90
N LYS A 170 -17.26 -1.37 14.96
CA LYS A 170 -17.96 -0.53 15.95
C LYS A 170 -17.87 0.98 15.62
N GLU A 171 -18.81 1.74 16.17
CA GLU A 171 -18.95 3.19 15.96
C GLU A 171 -17.87 4.01 16.69
N ASP A 172 -17.40 3.58 17.87
CA ASP A 172 -16.35 4.25 18.65
C ASP A 172 -15.07 3.40 18.76
N PRO A 173 -14.16 3.49 17.77
CA PRO A 173 -12.94 2.71 17.75
C PRO A 173 -11.86 3.25 18.71
N ALA A 174 -12.04 4.45 19.27
CA ALA A 174 -11.12 4.97 20.30
C ALA A 174 -11.30 4.21 21.62
N GLN A 175 -12.53 3.88 21.98
CA GLN A 175 -12.83 3.08 23.18
C GLN A 175 -12.28 1.65 23.08
N ILE A 176 -12.42 1.01 21.91
CA ILE A 176 -11.84 -0.32 21.69
C ILE A 176 -10.31 -0.27 21.81
N LYS A 177 -9.67 0.75 21.22
CA LYS A 177 -8.20 0.92 21.34
C LYS A 177 -7.78 1.10 22.80
N ALA A 178 -8.53 1.86 23.59
CA ALA A 178 -8.26 2.04 25.02
C ALA A 178 -8.34 0.72 25.78
N LEU A 179 -9.39 -0.08 25.55
CA LEU A 179 -9.55 -1.39 26.19
C LEU A 179 -8.50 -2.40 25.72
N CYS A 180 -8.17 -2.46 24.43
CA CYS A 180 -7.08 -3.29 23.91
C CYS A 180 -5.74 -2.91 24.56
N SER A 181 -5.46 -1.63 24.73
CA SER A 181 -4.20 -1.15 25.31
C SER A 181 -4.11 -1.44 26.81
N SER A 182 -5.22 -1.29 27.55
CA SER A 182 -5.27 -1.62 28.98
C SER A 182 -5.16 -3.14 29.21
N LEU A 183 -5.83 -3.95 28.39
CA LEU A 183 -5.69 -5.41 28.37
C LEU A 183 -4.25 -5.82 28.05
N TYR A 184 -3.63 -5.22 27.03
CA TYR A 184 -2.25 -5.52 26.67
C TYR A 184 -1.30 -5.21 27.82
N LEU A 185 -1.41 -4.05 28.47
CA LEU A 185 -0.60 -3.69 29.62
C LEU A 185 -0.77 -4.68 30.78
N LEU A 186 -2.02 -5.04 31.12
CA LEU A 186 -2.32 -6.02 32.16
C LEU A 186 -1.65 -7.37 31.85
N LEU A 187 -1.85 -7.89 30.64
CA LEU A 187 -1.27 -9.15 30.20
C LEU A 187 0.26 -9.11 30.21
N LYS A 188 0.85 -7.98 29.83
CA LYS A 188 2.31 -7.81 29.81
C LYS A 188 2.90 -7.78 31.22
N ILE A 189 2.27 -7.06 32.14
CA ILE A 189 2.67 -7.04 33.55
C ILE A 189 2.54 -8.44 34.17
N LEU A 190 1.46 -9.17 33.86
CA LEU A 190 1.27 -10.55 34.32
C LEU A 190 2.31 -11.50 33.73
N GLU A 191 2.63 -11.39 32.44
CA GLU A 191 3.66 -12.18 31.79
C GLU A 191 5.02 -12.00 32.48
N ILE A 192 5.47 -10.74 32.66
CA ILE A 192 6.74 -10.42 33.32
C ILE A 192 6.75 -10.95 34.75
N PHE A 193 5.66 -10.74 35.49
CA PHE A 193 5.51 -11.22 36.86
C PHE A 193 5.67 -12.74 36.93
N LEU A 194 4.92 -13.50 36.13
CA LEU A 194 4.94 -14.96 36.11
C LEU A 194 6.31 -15.52 35.66
N GLN A 195 6.95 -14.88 34.69
CA GLN A 195 8.29 -15.26 34.24
C GLN A 195 9.36 -14.99 35.30
N SER A 196 9.20 -13.91 36.09
CA SER A 196 10.13 -13.54 37.17
C SER A 196 10.03 -14.41 38.42
N LEU A 197 9.01 -15.26 38.54
CA LEU A 197 8.86 -16.16 39.68
C LEU A 197 10.03 -17.15 39.75
N SER A 198 10.65 -17.22 40.93
CA SER A 198 11.68 -18.24 41.22
C SER A 198 11.13 -19.66 41.02
N SER A 199 12.00 -20.64 40.73
CA SER A 199 11.59 -22.05 40.57
C SER A 199 10.82 -22.57 41.79
N TRP A 200 11.19 -22.12 42.99
CA TRP A 200 10.47 -22.43 44.23
C TRP A 200 9.07 -21.81 44.27
N SER A 201 8.95 -20.52 43.92
CA SER A 201 7.65 -19.82 43.83
C SER A 201 6.73 -20.47 42.80
N LYS A 202 7.28 -20.88 41.64
CA LYS A 202 6.52 -21.62 40.62
C LYS A 202 6.01 -22.96 41.14
N LYS A 203 6.83 -23.69 41.89
CA LYS A 203 6.44 -24.97 42.50
C LYS A 203 5.33 -24.81 43.55
N LEU A 204 5.38 -23.76 44.37
CA LEU A 204 4.33 -23.46 45.36
C LEU A 204 3.03 -23.00 44.71
N ALA A 205 3.11 -22.20 43.66
CA ALA A 205 1.93 -21.76 42.92
C ALA A 205 1.34 -22.88 42.03
N GLY A 206 2.16 -23.86 41.63
CA GLY A 206 1.77 -25.04 40.85
C GLY A 206 0.66 -25.89 41.48
N SER A 207 0.43 -25.80 42.80
CA SER A 207 -0.72 -26.46 43.44
C SER A 207 -2.05 -25.75 43.21
N PHE A 208 -2.03 -24.51 42.72
CA PHE A 208 -3.21 -23.69 42.47
C PHE A 208 -3.37 -23.29 41.01
N VAL A 209 -2.24 -23.14 40.29
CA VAL A 209 -2.22 -22.67 38.91
C VAL A 209 -1.12 -23.36 38.09
N ASP A 210 -1.43 -23.85 36.90
CA ASP A 210 -0.45 -24.25 35.90
C ASP A 210 0.20 -23.01 35.27
N ILE A 211 1.33 -22.59 35.83
CA ILE A 211 2.03 -21.35 35.45
C ILE A 211 2.55 -21.41 34.01
N ASP A 212 3.06 -22.56 33.56
CA ASP A 212 3.67 -22.65 32.24
C ASP A 212 2.59 -22.64 31.15
N ALA A 213 1.46 -23.31 31.38
CA ALA A 213 0.29 -23.20 30.51
C ALA A 213 -0.25 -21.76 30.46
N LEU A 214 -0.34 -21.09 31.62
CA LEU A 214 -0.84 -19.72 31.70
C LEU A 214 0.09 -18.71 31.00
N ILE A 215 1.42 -18.82 31.17
CA ILE A 215 2.39 -17.97 30.46
C ILE A 215 2.20 -18.14 28.94
N LYS A 216 2.03 -19.37 28.47
CA LYS A 216 1.80 -19.66 27.05
C LYS A 216 0.49 -19.04 26.55
N GLU A 217 -0.60 -19.16 27.30
CA GLU A 217 -1.89 -18.54 26.95
C GLU A 217 -1.82 -17.02 26.91
N ILE A 218 -1.19 -16.40 27.91
CA ILE A 218 -0.96 -14.95 27.96
C ILE A 218 -0.12 -14.50 26.76
N GLY A 219 0.93 -15.24 26.40
CA GLY A 219 1.75 -14.95 25.22
C GLY A 219 0.95 -14.98 23.91
N CYS A 220 0.10 -15.99 23.72
CA CYS A 220 -0.82 -16.05 22.58
C CYS A 220 -1.78 -14.87 22.56
N LEU A 221 -2.33 -14.50 23.73
CA LEU A 221 -3.29 -13.41 23.86
C LEU A 221 -2.64 -12.04 23.61
N LEU A 222 -1.40 -11.81 24.05
CA LEU A 222 -0.62 -10.61 23.74
C LEU A 222 -0.43 -10.43 22.24
N ILE A 223 0.00 -11.47 21.52
CA ILE A 223 0.15 -11.44 20.06
C ILE A 223 -1.19 -11.12 19.40
N LYS A 224 -2.27 -11.75 19.87
CA LYS A 224 -3.61 -11.52 19.32
C LYS A 224 -4.09 -10.09 19.54
N THR A 225 -3.90 -9.53 20.73
CA THR A 225 -4.24 -8.14 21.04
C THR A 225 -3.46 -7.17 20.17
N GLU A 226 -2.16 -7.42 19.92
CA GLU A 226 -1.32 -6.63 19.00
C GLU A 226 -1.86 -6.66 17.57
N VAL A 227 -2.21 -7.84 17.06
CA VAL A 227 -2.82 -8.01 15.73
C VAL A 227 -4.15 -7.25 15.63
N LYS A 228 -5.04 -7.39 16.61
CA LYS A 228 -6.36 -6.72 16.61
C LYS A 228 -6.24 -5.21 16.75
N PHE A 229 -5.37 -4.71 17.61
CA PHE A 229 -5.10 -3.29 17.76
C PHE A 229 -4.61 -2.66 16.45
N ASN A 230 -3.69 -3.33 15.76
CA ASN A 230 -3.18 -2.87 14.47
C ASN A 230 -4.24 -2.92 13.37
N GLN A 231 -5.13 -3.92 13.37
CA GLN A 231 -6.30 -3.94 12.47
C GLN A 231 -7.23 -2.74 12.71
N ILE A 232 -7.54 -2.39 13.97
CA ILE A 232 -8.37 -1.23 14.31
C ILE A 232 -7.66 0.08 13.90
N LYS A 233 -6.33 0.14 14.05
CA LYS A 233 -5.52 1.29 13.61
C LYS A 233 -5.64 1.48 12.09
N LEU A 234 -5.51 0.41 11.31
CA LEU A 234 -5.69 0.44 9.86
C LEU A 234 -7.11 0.87 9.46
N LEU A 235 -8.15 0.34 10.11
CA LEU A 235 -9.55 0.69 9.84
C LEU A 235 -9.88 2.16 10.16
N ASN A 236 -9.32 2.71 11.25
CA ASN A 236 -9.51 4.12 11.61
C ASN A 236 -8.75 5.08 10.69
N SER A 237 -7.55 4.70 10.27
CA SER A 237 -6.83 5.41 9.22
C SER A 237 -7.65 5.40 7.92
N ALA A 238 -8.32 4.29 7.58
CA ALA A 238 -9.17 4.20 6.40
C ALA A 238 -10.47 5.05 6.48
N LYS A 239 -11.03 5.31 7.67
CA LYS A 239 -12.25 6.14 7.85
C LYS A 239 -11.99 7.65 7.91
N ASN A 240 -10.80 8.10 8.32
CA ASN A 240 -10.49 9.52 8.54
C ASN A 240 -9.64 10.17 7.44
N LEU A 241 -9.26 9.43 6.40
CA LEU A 241 -8.61 9.98 5.23
C LEU A 241 -9.64 10.25 4.12
N SER A 242 -9.53 11.45 3.52
CA SER A 242 -9.96 11.69 2.13
C SER A 242 -9.65 10.43 1.30
N PRO A 243 -10.59 9.95 0.46
CA PRO A 243 -10.54 8.59 -0.08
C PRO A 243 -9.15 8.29 -0.61
N VAL A 244 -8.48 7.31 0.00
CA VAL A 244 -7.25 6.74 -0.55
C VAL A 244 -7.59 6.39 -1.99
N PRO A 245 -6.90 6.99 -2.98
CA PRO A 245 -7.30 6.83 -4.37
C PRO A 245 -7.30 5.35 -4.73
N LYS A 246 -8.45 4.87 -5.21
CA LYS A 246 -8.70 3.44 -5.48
C LYS A 246 -7.82 2.90 -6.60
N ASN A 247 -7.29 3.81 -7.42
CA ASN A 247 -6.34 3.54 -8.47
C ASN A 247 -5.46 4.78 -8.67
N LEU A 248 -4.34 4.60 -9.35
CA LEU A 248 -3.41 5.70 -9.60
C LEU A 248 -4.05 6.82 -10.43
N ALA A 249 -5.06 6.56 -11.26
CA ALA A 249 -5.76 7.61 -12.01
C ALA A 249 -6.43 8.64 -11.09
N GLU A 250 -7.00 8.24 -9.95
CA GLU A 250 -7.55 9.18 -8.95
C GLU A 250 -6.43 9.98 -8.23
N LEU A 251 -5.27 9.37 -7.97
CA LEU A 251 -4.10 10.06 -7.41
C LEU A 251 -3.54 11.09 -8.42
N PHE A 252 -3.64 10.80 -9.72
CA PHE A 252 -3.17 11.68 -10.77
C PHE A 252 -4.19 12.69 -11.28
N ASP A 253 -5.49 12.44 -11.17
CA ASP A 253 -6.53 13.33 -11.69
C ASP A 253 -6.37 14.74 -11.13
N LYS A 254 -5.99 14.89 -9.86
CA LYS A 254 -5.74 16.21 -9.27
C LYS A 254 -4.52 16.93 -9.89
N SER A 255 -3.44 16.20 -10.12
CA SER A 255 -2.21 16.75 -10.73
C SER A 255 -2.43 17.03 -12.23
N TYR A 256 -3.19 16.17 -12.92
CA TYR A 256 -3.58 16.31 -14.31
C TYR A 256 -4.51 17.51 -14.53
N LEU A 257 -5.53 17.66 -13.68
CA LEU A 257 -6.46 18.79 -13.74
C LEU A 257 -5.72 20.10 -13.44
N GLN A 258 -4.82 20.14 -12.46
CA GLN A 258 -3.98 21.32 -12.21
C GLN A 258 -3.09 21.69 -13.41
N LEU A 259 -2.54 20.70 -14.11
CA LEU A 259 -1.71 20.92 -15.31
C LEU A 259 -2.55 21.43 -16.50
N LEU A 260 -3.82 21.06 -16.56
CA LEU A 260 -4.78 21.61 -17.52
C LEU A 260 -5.16 23.06 -17.19
N GLU A 261 -5.35 23.38 -15.89
CA GLU A 261 -5.77 24.69 -15.40
C GLU A 261 -4.69 25.78 -15.44
N THR A 262 -3.41 25.43 -15.31
CA THR A 262 -2.32 26.40 -15.06
C THR A 262 -1.91 27.29 -16.24
N ASN A 263 -2.49 27.13 -17.44
CA ASN A 263 -2.26 28.07 -18.55
C ASN A 263 -3.32 27.91 -19.65
N PRO A 264 -4.27 28.85 -19.84
CA PRO A 264 -5.32 28.75 -20.86
C PRO A 264 -4.83 29.04 -22.29
N VAL A 265 -3.53 29.29 -22.48
CA VAL A 265 -2.96 29.64 -23.78
C VAL A 265 -2.94 28.42 -24.70
N ASN A 266 -3.80 28.44 -25.72
CA ASN A 266 -3.99 27.36 -26.70
C ASN A 266 -3.03 27.49 -27.90
N THR A 267 -1.75 27.77 -27.67
CA THR A 267 -0.77 27.67 -28.76
C THR A 267 -0.44 26.20 -29.02
N PRO A 268 -0.10 25.84 -30.28
CA PRO A 268 0.25 24.46 -30.62
C PRO A 268 1.33 23.84 -29.73
N ASP A 269 2.42 24.58 -29.53
CA ASP A 269 3.56 24.12 -28.73
C ASP A 269 3.21 23.95 -27.25
N ALA A 270 2.35 24.83 -26.69
CA ALA A 270 1.93 24.73 -25.31
C ALA A 270 1.05 23.50 -25.07
N LEU A 271 0.14 23.18 -26.01
CA LEU A 271 -0.71 22.00 -25.93
C LEU A 271 0.11 20.71 -26.07
N LEU A 272 1.04 20.65 -27.01
CA LEU A 272 1.95 19.50 -27.15
C LEU A 272 2.85 19.33 -25.91
N GLY A 273 3.34 20.43 -25.33
CA GLY A 273 4.11 20.42 -24.09
C GLY A 273 3.31 19.88 -22.90
N LYS A 274 2.02 20.20 -22.81
CA LYS A 274 1.11 19.63 -21.80
C LYS A 274 0.92 18.13 -22.02
N VAL A 275 0.64 17.70 -23.26
CA VAL A 275 0.50 16.26 -23.59
C VAL A 275 1.77 15.48 -23.27
N PHE A 276 2.95 16.02 -23.58
CA PHE A 276 4.23 15.41 -23.22
C PHE A 276 4.43 15.29 -21.70
N SER A 277 4.00 16.31 -20.94
CA SER A 277 4.05 16.27 -19.48
C SER A 277 3.12 15.18 -18.91
N LEU A 278 1.91 15.05 -19.48
CA LEU A 278 0.97 13.98 -19.13
C LEU A 278 1.55 12.59 -19.47
N GLU A 279 2.13 12.43 -20.66
CA GLU A 279 2.78 11.20 -21.12
C GLU A 279 3.90 10.77 -20.15
N ASN A 280 4.75 11.71 -19.73
CA ASN A 280 5.81 11.45 -18.74
C ASN A 280 5.27 11.08 -17.36
N MET A 281 4.20 11.72 -16.89
CA MET A 281 3.56 11.36 -15.63
C MET A 281 3.03 9.94 -15.66
N VAL A 282 2.26 9.56 -16.70
CA VAL A 282 1.75 8.18 -16.85
C VAL A 282 2.87 7.16 -16.99
N SER A 283 3.95 7.49 -17.70
CA SER A 283 5.13 6.63 -17.80
C SER A 283 5.79 6.38 -16.44
N HIS A 284 5.96 7.43 -15.63
CA HIS A 284 6.46 7.30 -14.26
C HIS A 284 5.54 6.43 -13.40
N THR A 285 4.23 6.56 -13.56
CA THR A 285 3.23 5.72 -12.88
C THR A 285 3.37 4.25 -13.24
N ASN A 286 3.49 3.95 -14.53
CA ASN A 286 3.68 2.59 -15.01
C ASN A 286 4.93 1.97 -14.41
N ARG A 287 6.03 2.72 -14.38
CA ARG A 287 7.29 2.28 -13.75
C ARG A 287 7.10 2.04 -12.25
N LEU A 288 6.41 2.94 -11.55
CA LEU A 288 6.10 2.74 -10.13
C LEU A 288 5.30 1.45 -9.90
N GLY A 289 4.26 1.19 -10.70
CA GLY A 289 3.49 -0.05 -10.63
C GLY A 289 4.37 -1.30 -10.77
N ALA A 290 5.31 -1.30 -11.72
CA ALA A 290 6.27 -2.39 -11.90
C ALA A 290 7.20 -2.57 -10.69
N VAL A 291 7.70 -1.47 -10.12
CA VAL A 291 8.57 -1.49 -8.93
C VAL A 291 7.81 -2.00 -7.71
N LEU A 292 6.56 -1.58 -7.51
CA LEU A 292 5.70 -2.05 -6.42
C LEU A 292 5.37 -3.54 -6.55
N LYS A 293 5.14 -4.02 -7.78
CA LYS A 293 4.97 -5.45 -8.06
C LYS A 293 6.21 -6.24 -7.65
N LYS A 294 7.39 -5.81 -8.10
CA LYS A 294 8.69 -6.41 -7.72
C LYS A 294 8.87 -6.43 -6.20
N ARG A 295 8.52 -5.34 -5.50
CA ARG A 295 8.57 -5.26 -4.02
C ARG A 295 7.71 -6.34 -3.35
N MET A 296 6.48 -6.54 -3.84
CA MET A 296 5.58 -7.55 -3.29
C MET A 296 6.09 -8.98 -3.52
N GLU A 297 6.57 -9.27 -4.73
CA GLU A 297 7.15 -10.58 -5.07
C GLU A 297 8.35 -10.90 -4.17
N ILE A 298 9.27 -9.94 -3.97
CA ILE A 298 10.42 -10.09 -3.07
C ILE A 298 9.96 -10.34 -1.62
N LYS A 299 8.98 -9.58 -1.11
CA LYS A 299 8.45 -9.76 0.25
C LYS A 299 7.83 -11.14 0.46
N SER A 300 7.02 -11.60 -0.50
CA SER A 300 6.44 -12.95 -0.46
C SER A 300 7.52 -14.03 -0.45
N ARG A 301 8.52 -13.92 -1.33
CA ARG A 301 9.65 -14.87 -1.38
C ARG A 301 10.46 -14.89 -0.09
N LEU A 302 10.72 -13.73 0.50
CA LEU A 302 11.41 -13.62 1.78
C LEU A 302 10.61 -14.28 2.91
N GLN A 303 9.30 -14.09 2.94
CA GLN A 303 8.41 -14.73 3.91
C GLN A 303 8.39 -16.26 3.73
N ASN A 304 8.40 -16.75 2.50
CA ASN A 304 8.44 -18.18 2.20
C ASN A 304 9.78 -18.82 2.60
N ALA A 305 10.90 -18.14 2.31
CA ALA A 305 12.23 -18.55 2.75
C ALA A 305 12.33 -18.60 4.29
N GLN A 306 11.81 -17.58 4.99
CA GLN A 306 11.76 -17.55 6.46
C GLN A 306 10.87 -18.65 7.04
N SER A 307 9.72 -18.91 6.42
CA SER A 307 8.81 -19.98 6.84
C SER A 307 9.46 -21.35 6.69
N LEU A 308 10.22 -21.56 5.61
CA LEU A 308 10.98 -22.79 5.40
C LEU A 308 12.14 -22.92 6.41
N LEU A 309 12.84 -21.83 6.72
CA LEU A 309 13.88 -21.81 7.75
C LEU A 309 13.32 -22.18 9.13
N ILE A 310 12.22 -21.54 9.54
CA ILE A 310 11.53 -21.83 10.80
C ILE A 310 11.05 -23.28 10.83
N ALA A 311 10.50 -23.79 9.73
CA ALA A 311 10.09 -25.19 9.62
C ALA A 311 11.27 -26.15 9.78
N LEU A 312 12.41 -25.84 9.16
CA LEU A 312 13.64 -26.62 9.22
C LEU A 312 14.21 -26.64 10.64
N GLU A 313 14.26 -25.48 11.29
CA GLU A 313 14.71 -25.34 12.69
C GLU A 313 13.74 -26.06 13.64
N ASN A 314 12.44 -25.86 13.51
CA ASN A 314 11.44 -26.59 14.31
C ASN A 314 11.54 -28.11 14.12
N ASN A 315 11.84 -28.58 12.90
CA ASN A 315 12.06 -30.00 12.64
C ASN A 315 13.33 -30.52 13.32
N ALA A 316 14.39 -29.71 13.43
CA ALA A 316 15.60 -30.05 14.15
C ALA A 316 15.38 -30.17 15.68
N HIS A 317 14.50 -29.35 16.25
CA HIS A 317 14.20 -29.32 17.69
C HIS A 317 13.20 -30.41 18.17
N ARG A 318 12.60 -31.20 17.27
CA ARG A 318 11.64 -32.25 17.63
C ARG A 318 12.33 -33.46 18.27
N ALA A 319 11.91 -33.82 19.49
CA ALA A 319 12.37 -35.02 20.19
C ALA A 319 11.80 -36.32 19.59
N LEU A 320 10.56 -36.30 19.11
CA LEU A 320 9.87 -37.41 18.45
C LEU A 320 9.22 -36.94 17.14
N GLY A 321 9.18 -37.79 16.11
CA GLY A 321 8.58 -37.46 14.81
C GLY A 321 9.36 -36.44 13.97
N ARG A 322 10.69 -36.41 14.12
CA ARG A 322 11.61 -35.66 13.24
C ARG A 322 11.56 -36.24 11.84
N LYS A 323 11.33 -35.38 10.84
CA LYS A 323 11.32 -35.77 9.43
C LYS A 323 12.74 -35.84 8.88
N TYR A 324 13.04 -36.87 8.11
CA TYR A 324 14.25 -36.92 7.28
C TYR A 324 14.16 -35.88 6.15
N PHE A 325 15.28 -35.55 5.52
CA PHE A 325 15.40 -34.44 4.57
C PHE A 325 14.44 -34.61 3.39
N LEU A 326 14.34 -35.81 2.81
CA LEU A 326 13.42 -36.09 1.71
C LEU A 326 11.94 -35.93 2.13
N GLU A 327 11.57 -36.44 3.31
CA GLU A 327 10.23 -36.27 3.89
C GLU A 327 9.92 -34.81 4.28
N PHE A 328 10.96 -34.04 4.61
CA PHE A 328 10.88 -32.64 4.97
C PHE A 328 10.62 -31.79 3.72
N ILE A 329 11.40 -31.97 2.66
CA ILE A 329 11.20 -31.24 1.39
C ILE A 329 9.88 -31.65 0.73
N GLU A 330 9.45 -32.91 0.84
CA GLU A 330 8.15 -33.34 0.33
C GLU A 330 6.98 -32.67 1.08
N LYS A 331 7.11 -32.51 2.40
CA LYS A 331 6.09 -31.81 3.21
C LYS A 331 6.06 -30.29 2.96
N HIS A 332 7.15 -29.72 2.48
CA HIS A 332 7.32 -28.30 2.26
C HIS A 332 7.63 -27.99 0.78
N ASP A 333 7.12 -28.83 -0.12
CA ASP A 333 7.44 -28.86 -1.55
C ASP A 333 7.30 -27.50 -2.24
N LYS A 334 6.22 -26.77 -1.96
CA LYS A 334 5.95 -25.45 -2.53
C LYS A 334 7.03 -24.44 -2.15
N HIS A 335 7.35 -24.35 -0.85
CA HIS A 335 8.36 -23.41 -0.34
C HIS A 335 9.76 -23.80 -0.83
N PHE A 336 10.01 -25.11 -0.95
CA PHE A 336 11.26 -25.64 -1.46
C PHE A 336 11.42 -25.31 -2.96
N ASN A 337 10.41 -25.57 -3.79
CA ASN A 337 10.44 -25.31 -5.22
C ASN A 337 10.60 -23.81 -5.51
N GLU A 338 9.88 -22.94 -4.79
CA GLU A 338 10.03 -21.48 -4.91
C GLU A 338 11.43 -20.99 -4.51
N LEU A 339 12.06 -21.60 -3.50
CA LEU A 339 13.46 -21.32 -3.13
C LEU A 339 14.41 -21.74 -4.27
N MET A 340 14.18 -22.91 -4.87
CA MET A 340 15.02 -23.45 -5.94
C MET A 340 14.96 -22.61 -7.23
N GLU A 341 13.84 -21.94 -7.49
CA GLU A 341 13.71 -21.00 -8.62
C GLU A 341 14.55 -19.73 -8.44
N HIS A 342 14.98 -19.42 -7.21
CA HIS A 342 15.78 -18.25 -6.88
C HIS A 342 17.29 -18.49 -6.84
N LEU A 343 17.70 -19.75 -6.93
CA LEU A 343 19.10 -20.11 -6.95
C LEU A 343 19.70 -19.89 -8.34
N ASP A 344 20.94 -19.41 -8.37
CA ASP A 344 21.78 -19.47 -9.55
C ASP A 344 21.85 -20.90 -10.10
N SER A 345 21.85 -21.04 -11.43
CA SER A 345 21.78 -22.35 -12.11
C SER A 345 22.82 -23.34 -11.56
N GLU A 346 24.04 -22.88 -11.32
CA GLU A 346 25.14 -23.69 -10.81
C GLU A 346 24.89 -24.18 -9.37
N VAL A 347 24.47 -23.29 -8.46
CA VAL A 347 24.16 -23.64 -7.07
C VAL A 347 22.95 -24.58 -6.99
N ARG A 348 21.95 -24.33 -7.84
CA ARG A 348 20.76 -25.17 -7.99
C ARG A 348 21.11 -26.58 -8.44
N GLU A 349 21.90 -26.71 -9.50
CA GLU A 349 22.33 -28.00 -10.05
C GLU A 349 23.16 -28.79 -9.05
N MET A 350 24.15 -28.17 -8.42
CA MET A 350 24.96 -28.80 -7.37
C MET A 350 24.12 -29.31 -6.19
N PHE A 351 23.10 -28.54 -5.80
CA PHE A 351 22.23 -28.93 -4.70
C PHE A 351 21.27 -30.06 -5.11
N LEU A 352 20.67 -29.99 -6.30
CA LEU A 352 19.84 -31.07 -6.84
C LEU A 352 20.61 -32.38 -7.01
N GLU A 353 21.87 -32.32 -7.44
CA GLU A 353 22.74 -33.50 -7.54
C GLU A 353 22.93 -34.17 -6.17
N ARG A 354 23.12 -33.39 -5.10
CA ARG A 354 23.22 -33.94 -3.74
C ARG A 354 21.91 -34.53 -3.24
N ILE A 355 20.76 -33.96 -3.61
CA ILE A 355 19.44 -34.54 -3.32
C ILE A 355 19.28 -35.86 -4.07
N GLU A 356 19.75 -35.94 -5.31
CA GLU A 356 19.68 -37.15 -6.12
C GLU A 356 20.61 -38.24 -5.58
N GLN A 357 21.81 -37.88 -5.12
CA GLN A 357 22.71 -38.79 -4.41
C GLN A 357 22.09 -39.32 -3.09
N LEU A 358 21.23 -38.53 -2.44
CA LEU A 358 20.48 -38.96 -1.26
C LEU A 358 19.32 -39.91 -1.62
N LYS A 359 18.69 -39.74 -2.80
CA LYS A 359 17.64 -40.63 -3.32
C LYS A 359 18.22 -41.95 -3.85
N ASN A 360 19.35 -41.89 -4.53
CA ASN A 360 19.99 -42.98 -5.27
C ASN A 360 21.50 -43.09 -4.93
N PRO A 361 21.87 -43.66 -3.77
CA PRO A 361 23.27 -43.74 -3.37
C PRO A 361 24.09 -44.71 -4.25
N ASN A 362 25.25 -44.26 -4.74
CA ASN A 362 26.16 -45.05 -5.59
C ASN A 362 26.85 -46.20 -4.82
N GLY A 363 27.43 -47.18 -5.53
CA GLY A 363 27.96 -48.43 -4.95
C GLY A 363 29.00 -48.26 -3.82
N SER A 364 29.86 -47.24 -3.87
CA SER A 364 30.80 -46.88 -2.80
C SER A 364 30.11 -46.17 -1.62
N GLN A 365 29.02 -45.45 -1.87
CA GLN A 365 28.20 -44.77 -0.87
C GLN A 365 27.27 -45.73 -0.13
N LYS A 366 26.84 -46.85 -0.74
CA LYS A 366 26.09 -47.91 -0.06
C LYS A 366 26.85 -48.52 1.12
N ILE A 367 28.18 -48.58 1.05
CA ILE A 367 29.04 -49.12 2.12
C ILE A 367 29.15 -48.11 3.27
N ILE A 368 29.36 -46.83 2.96
CA ILE A 368 29.43 -45.74 3.95
C ILE A 368 28.06 -45.50 4.60
N SER A 369 26.97 -45.54 3.82
CA SER A 369 25.60 -45.39 4.33
C SER A 369 25.16 -46.59 5.15
N SER A 370 25.62 -47.82 4.85
CA SER A 370 25.39 -49.01 5.68
C SER A 370 26.09 -48.91 7.04
N VAL A 371 27.31 -48.37 7.08
CA VAL A 371 28.05 -48.09 8.33
C VAL A 371 27.41 -46.93 9.11
N GLN A 372 26.91 -45.89 8.43
CA GLN A 372 26.22 -44.76 9.06
C GLN A 372 24.78 -45.09 9.50
N TYR A 373 24.05 -45.98 8.82
CA TYR A 373 22.77 -46.53 9.26
C TYR A 373 22.96 -47.50 10.44
N GLY A 374 24.00 -48.33 10.41
CA GLY A 374 24.39 -49.16 11.57
C GLY A 374 24.78 -48.32 12.79
N ALA A 375 25.45 -47.18 12.57
CA ALA A 375 25.78 -46.22 13.62
C ALA A 375 24.57 -45.40 14.11
N SER A 376 23.60 -45.06 13.25
CA SER A 376 22.43 -44.29 13.66
C SER A 376 21.50 -45.08 14.59
N TRP A 377 21.47 -46.41 14.52
CA TRP A 377 20.70 -47.26 15.45
C TRP A 377 21.44 -47.46 16.78
N ALA A 378 22.77 -47.59 16.73
CA ALA A 378 23.62 -47.66 17.93
C ALA A 378 23.69 -46.34 18.72
N THR A 379 23.50 -45.19 18.07
CA THR A 379 23.49 -43.86 18.69
C THR A 379 22.08 -43.30 18.96
N ALA A 380 21.01 -43.80 18.32
CA ALA A 380 19.64 -43.30 18.52
C ALA A 380 19.09 -43.55 19.93
N LEU A 381 19.43 -44.69 20.54
CA LEU A 381 18.97 -45.05 21.89
C LEU A 381 19.64 -44.19 22.99
N PRO A 382 20.96 -43.91 22.96
CA PRO A 382 21.56 -42.94 23.89
C PRO A 382 21.12 -41.49 23.64
N THR A 383 20.98 -41.06 22.37
CA THR A 383 20.77 -39.63 22.04
C THR A 383 19.36 -39.12 22.39
N SER A 384 18.33 -39.97 22.22
CA SER A 384 16.95 -39.63 22.60
C SER A 384 16.76 -39.57 24.12
N ALA A 385 17.39 -40.48 24.86
CA ALA A 385 17.44 -40.45 26.33
C ALA A 385 18.30 -39.29 26.87
N LEU A 386 19.44 -38.97 26.23
CA LEU A 386 20.28 -37.81 26.59
C LEU A 386 19.54 -36.48 26.36
N ARG A 387 18.78 -36.30 25.26
CA ARG A 387 18.05 -35.05 24.98
C ARG A 387 16.86 -34.82 25.90
N LEU A 388 16.24 -35.86 26.44
CA LEU A 388 15.19 -35.73 27.44
C LEU A 388 15.75 -35.38 28.84
N ALA A 389 17.05 -35.61 29.08
CA ALA A 389 17.69 -35.43 30.38
C ALA A 389 18.64 -34.22 30.46
N LEU A 390 19.08 -33.64 29.34
CA LEU A 390 20.11 -32.58 29.31
C LEU A 390 19.54 -31.19 28.96
N PRO A 391 20.04 -30.11 29.62
CA PRO A 391 19.73 -28.72 29.27
C PRO A 391 20.22 -28.34 27.85
N GLN A 392 19.56 -27.35 27.23
CA GLN A 392 19.69 -26.97 25.80
C GLN A 392 21.15 -26.75 25.33
N ASN A 393 21.96 -26.09 26.15
CA ASN A 393 23.37 -25.77 25.89
C ASN A 393 24.29 -27.00 25.71
N TRP A 394 23.93 -28.14 26.30
CA TRP A 394 24.65 -29.40 26.11
C TRP A 394 24.20 -30.15 24.85
N GLN A 395 22.97 -29.93 24.39
CA GLN A 395 22.45 -30.55 23.17
C GLN A 395 23.15 -30.01 21.91
N ASP A 396 23.49 -28.72 21.90
CA ASP A 396 24.26 -28.08 20.83
C ASP A 396 25.70 -28.60 20.78
N THR A 397 26.31 -28.81 21.95
CA THR A 397 27.67 -29.35 22.09
C THR A 397 27.74 -30.80 21.61
N VAL A 398 26.76 -31.65 21.95
CA VAL A 398 26.70 -33.05 21.48
C VAL A 398 26.47 -33.12 19.97
N SER A 399 25.65 -32.22 19.41
CA SER A 399 25.39 -32.16 17.97
C SER A 399 26.64 -31.78 17.16
N SER A 400 27.62 -31.11 17.77
CA SER A 400 28.92 -30.76 17.15
C SER A 400 29.94 -31.91 17.13
N VAL A 401 29.71 -33.00 17.87
CA VAL A 401 30.66 -34.12 18.06
C VAL A 401 30.21 -35.41 17.37
N VAL A 402 28.93 -35.53 17.00
CA VAL A 402 28.39 -36.69 16.27
C VAL A 402 28.70 -36.56 14.76
N PRO A 403 29.18 -37.62 14.08
CA PRO A 403 29.41 -37.58 12.63
C PRO A 403 28.13 -37.18 11.89
N ALA A 404 28.19 -36.08 11.13
CA ALA A 404 27.04 -35.57 10.39
C ALA A 404 26.56 -36.64 9.39
N THR A 405 25.36 -37.18 9.62
CA THR A 405 24.69 -38.06 8.65
C THR A 405 24.45 -37.27 7.35
N TRP A 406 24.42 -37.95 6.20
CA TRP A 406 24.09 -37.31 4.91
C TRP A 406 22.77 -36.51 4.98
N ASP A 407 21.80 -36.97 5.76
CA ASP A 407 20.57 -36.24 6.10
C ASP A 407 20.83 -34.88 6.78
N SER A 408 21.71 -34.84 7.77
CA SER A 408 22.09 -33.60 8.46
C SER A 408 22.82 -32.66 7.50
N GLN A 409 23.73 -33.18 6.68
CA GLN A 409 24.48 -32.37 5.71
C GLN A 409 23.55 -31.71 4.68
N CYS A 410 22.55 -32.43 4.15
CA CYS A 410 21.56 -31.85 3.23
C CYS A 410 20.70 -30.78 3.92
N LYS A 411 20.35 -30.96 5.20
CA LYS A 411 19.60 -29.96 6.00
C LYS A 411 20.45 -28.72 6.29
N ASP A 412 21.72 -28.89 6.64
CA ASP A 412 22.65 -27.80 6.92
C ASP A 412 22.95 -26.99 5.64
N GLN A 413 23.09 -27.67 4.50
CA GLN A 413 23.22 -27.03 3.21
C GLN A 413 21.94 -26.28 2.80
N LEU A 414 20.77 -26.88 2.99
CA LEU A 414 19.49 -26.20 2.77
C LEU A 414 19.37 -24.95 3.66
N LYS A 415 19.77 -25.04 4.93
CA LYS A 415 19.83 -23.88 5.83
C LYS A 415 20.75 -22.79 5.29
N GLY A 416 21.95 -23.16 4.85
CA GLY A 416 22.91 -22.22 4.24
C GLY A 416 22.34 -21.54 3.00
N ILE A 417 21.69 -22.29 2.12
CA ILE A 417 21.00 -21.77 0.93
C ILE A 417 19.90 -20.79 1.33
N ILE A 418 19.01 -21.16 2.27
CA ILE A 418 17.90 -20.31 2.70
C ILE A 418 18.43 -18.99 3.29
N VAL A 419 19.49 -19.04 4.10
CA VAL A 419 20.11 -17.84 4.69
C VAL A 419 20.75 -16.97 3.61
N GLY A 420 21.44 -17.56 2.63
CA GLY A 420 22.00 -16.86 1.48
C GLY A 420 20.92 -16.14 0.67
N VAL A 421 19.93 -16.88 0.18
CA VAL A 421 18.80 -16.32 -0.57
C VAL A 421 18.04 -15.25 0.22
N SER A 422 17.85 -15.44 1.54
CA SER A 422 17.21 -14.43 2.39
C SER A 422 18.03 -13.15 2.51
N LYS A 423 19.36 -13.24 2.45
CA LYS A 423 20.26 -12.08 2.46
C LYS A 423 20.17 -11.33 1.14
N ASP A 424 20.20 -12.05 0.02
CA ASP A 424 20.11 -11.47 -1.33
C ASP A 424 18.75 -10.80 -1.54
N LEU A 425 17.66 -11.48 -1.18
CA LEU A 425 16.30 -10.90 -1.21
C LEU A 425 16.15 -9.64 -0.34
N LYS A 426 16.84 -9.57 0.82
CA LYS A 426 16.84 -8.35 1.65
C LYS A 426 17.61 -7.21 1.00
N GLN A 427 18.70 -7.52 0.32
CA GLN A 427 19.47 -6.53 -0.44
C GLN A 427 18.63 -6.00 -1.60
N ASP A 428 18.00 -6.89 -2.38
CA ASP A 428 17.09 -6.52 -3.47
C ASP A 428 15.91 -5.69 -2.97
N LEU A 429 15.32 -6.06 -1.82
CA LEU A 429 14.24 -5.30 -1.21
C LEU A 429 14.70 -3.87 -0.86
N THR A 430 15.92 -3.73 -0.34
CA THR A 430 16.49 -2.43 0.01
C THR A 430 16.70 -1.56 -1.23
N GLU A 431 17.15 -2.15 -2.34
CA GLU A 431 17.31 -1.44 -3.62
C GLU A 431 15.95 -1.01 -4.19
N VAL A 432 14.96 -1.90 -4.17
CA VAL A 432 13.60 -1.59 -4.59
C VAL A 432 12.96 -0.51 -3.71
N GLU A 433 13.18 -0.51 -2.39
CA GLU A 433 12.71 0.53 -1.50
C GLU A 433 13.37 1.89 -1.77
N LYS A 434 14.65 1.91 -2.16
CA LYS A 434 15.32 3.14 -2.66
C LYS A 434 14.68 3.64 -3.96
N GLU A 435 14.35 2.74 -4.88
CA GLU A 435 13.68 3.13 -6.12
C GLU A 435 12.27 3.68 -5.83
N VAL A 436 11.48 3.04 -4.97
CA VAL A 436 10.16 3.52 -4.53
C VAL A 436 10.25 4.91 -3.89
N THR A 437 11.24 5.15 -3.03
CA THR A 437 11.43 6.45 -2.38
C THR A 437 11.89 7.53 -3.36
N SER A 438 12.65 7.18 -4.40
CA SER A 438 13.03 8.14 -5.46
C SER A 438 11.84 8.70 -6.24
N PHE A 439 10.70 8.00 -6.23
CA PHE A 439 9.47 8.51 -6.82
C PHE A 439 8.75 9.55 -5.96
N ASN A 440 9.03 9.63 -4.64
CA ASN A 440 8.40 10.63 -3.76
C ASN A 440 8.61 12.06 -4.27
N ASP A 441 9.82 12.36 -4.75
CA ASP A 441 10.17 13.72 -5.22
C ASP A 441 9.50 14.06 -6.55
N LYS A 442 9.08 13.05 -7.32
CA LYS A 442 8.37 13.23 -8.59
C LYS A 442 6.86 13.45 -8.40
N PHE A 443 6.33 13.14 -7.22
CA PHE A 443 4.89 13.20 -6.90
C PHE A 443 4.55 14.20 -5.78
N ALA A 444 5.36 15.26 -5.67
CA ALA A 444 5.42 16.20 -4.54
C ALA A 444 4.12 16.92 -4.13
N VAL A 445 3.07 16.91 -4.96
CA VAL A 445 1.80 17.63 -4.68
C VAL A 445 1.02 16.99 -3.52
N ASP A 446 1.22 15.71 -3.22
CA ASP A 446 0.60 15.03 -2.07
C ASP A 446 1.46 13.89 -1.52
N LYS A 447 2.64 14.25 -1.01
CA LYS A 447 3.65 13.29 -0.51
C LYS A 447 3.10 12.38 0.59
N THR A 448 2.24 12.90 1.47
CA THR A 448 1.67 12.12 2.58
C THR A 448 0.67 11.07 2.09
N SER A 449 -0.25 11.44 1.18
CA SER A 449 -1.17 10.47 0.58
C SER A 449 -0.45 9.45 -0.29
N TYR A 450 0.62 9.87 -1.00
CA TYR A 450 1.46 8.97 -1.80
C TYR A 450 2.20 7.95 -0.92
N GLU A 451 2.86 8.40 0.16
CA GLU A 451 3.58 7.51 1.08
C GLU A 451 2.64 6.50 1.75
N GLN A 452 1.41 6.91 2.07
CA GLN A 452 0.40 6.03 2.63
C GLN A 452 -0.12 5.01 1.60
N PHE A 453 -0.46 5.48 0.39
CA PHE A 453 -0.87 4.61 -0.72
C PHE A 453 0.20 3.54 -1.01
N VAL A 454 1.47 3.95 -1.11
CA VAL A 454 2.60 3.04 -1.35
C VAL A 454 2.79 2.03 -0.22
N LYS A 455 2.45 2.35 1.03
CA LYS A 455 2.55 1.42 2.17
C LYS A 455 1.41 0.40 2.18
N GLU A 456 0.22 0.79 1.78
CA GLU A 456 -1.02 0.01 1.96
C GLU A 456 -1.51 -0.70 0.69
N ILE A 457 -0.86 -0.49 -0.45
CA ILE A 457 -1.28 -1.04 -1.75
C ILE A 457 -1.28 -2.58 -1.78
N SER A 458 -2.37 -3.17 -2.30
CA SER A 458 -2.52 -4.61 -2.52
C SER A 458 -2.07 -5.05 -3.92
N ALA A 459 -1.87 -6.36 -4.13
CA ALA A 459 -1.50 -6.92 -5.43
C ALA A 459 -2.53 -6.60 -6.53
N GLU A 460 -3.82 -6.72 -6.20
CA GLU A 460 -4.93 -6.46 -7.11
C GLU A 460 -4.94 -4.99 -7.57
N VAL A 461 -4.63 -4.07 -6.65
CA VAL A 461 -4.54 -2.64 -6.96
C VAL A 461 -3.33 -2.36 -7.85
N ILE A 462 -2.18 -3.00 -7.65
CA ILE A 462 -0.99 -2.85 -8.51
C ILE A 462 -1.27 -3.29 -9.95
N GLU A 463 -1.97 -4.41 -10.14
CA GLU A 463 -2.33 -4.90 -11.47
C GLU A 463 -3.31 -3.95 -12.17
N THR A 464 -4.34 -3.52 -11.43
CA THR A 464 -5.32 -2.51 -11.91
C THR A 464 -4.63 -1.21 -12.31
N VAL A 465 -3.64 -0.77 -11.52
CA VAL A 465 -2.80 0.40 -11.81
C VAL A 465 -2.06 0.25 -13.14
N SER A 466 -1.42 -0.89 -13.38
CA SER A 466 -0.63 -1.09 -14.60
C SER A 466 -1.51 -1.14 -15.84
N VAL A 467 -2.66 -1.83 -15.76
CA VAL A 467 -3.64 -1.90 -16.84
C VAL A 467 -4.22 -0.52 -17.15
N SER A 468 -4.68 0.21 -16.13
CA SER A 468 -5.26 1.54 -16.30
C SER A 468 -4.24 2.58 -16.81
N SER A 469 -3.00 2.54 -16.32
CA SER A 469 -1.95 3.45 -16.75
C SER A 469 -1.53 3.20 -18.20
N ASN A 470 -1.45 1.94 -18.63
CA ASN A 470 -1.22 1.60 -20.04
C ASN A 470 -2.37 2.07 -20.94
N ALA A 471 -3.62 1.87 -20.53
CA ALA A 471 -4.77 2.36 -21.27
C ALA A 471 -4.76 3.89 -21.39
N LEU A 472 -4.42 4.59 -20.31
CA LEU A 472 -4.29 6.04 -20.29
C LEU A 472 -3.16 6.53 -21.20
N LEU A 473 -2.01 5.85 -21.19
CA LEU A 473 -0.87 6.19 -22.06
C LEU A 473 -1.26 6.09 -23.54
N GLN A 474 -1.93 5.01 -23.93
CA GLN A 474 -2.42 4.85 -25.31
C GLN A 474 -3.41 5.96 -25.69
N SER A 475 -4.30 6.35 -24.78
CA SER A 475 -5.25 7.43 -25.04
C SER A 475 -4.58 8.80 -25.18
N ILE A 476 -3.52 9.07 -24.41
CA ILE A 476 -2.71 10.29 -24.54
C ILE A 476 -1.95 10.29 -25.87
N GLN A 477 -1.37 9.15 -26.28
CA GLN A 477 -0.69 9.02 -27.57
C GLN A 477 -1.64 9.25 -28.75
N ARG A 478 -2.86 8.68 -28.69
CA ARG A 478 -3.89 8.96 -29.71
C ARG A 478 -4.25 10.43 -29.78
N TYR A 479 -4.36 11.11 -28.63
CA TYR A 479 -4.62 12.55 -28.59
C TYR A 479 -3.45 13.36 -29.15
N LYS A 480 -2.20 12.97 -28.88
CA LYS A 480 -1.00 13.56 -29.48
C LYS A 480 -1.05 13.48 -31.01
N ASN A 481 -1.38 12.30 -31.56
CA ASN A 481 -1.50 12.10 -32.99
C ASN A 481 -2.62 12.95 -33.60
N LEU A 482 -3.77 13.04 -32.91
CA LEU A 482 -4.86 13.94 -33.30
C LEU A 482 -4.38 15.39 -33.33
N LEU A 483 -3.72 15.88 -32.28
CA LEU A 483 -3.23 17.26 -32.23
C LEU A 483 -2.25 17.57 -33.36
N THR A 484 -1.28 16.68 -33.61
CA THR A 484 -0.35 16.83 -34.74
C THR A 484 -1.08 16.93 -36.06
N PHE A 485 -2.08 16.07 -36.29
CA PHE A 485 -2.93 16.11 -37.48
C PHE A 485 -3.75 17.42 -37.57
N VAL A 486 -4.30 17.89 -36.45
CA VAL A 486 -5.07 19.14 -36.40
C VAL A 486 -4.19 20.35 -36.72
N PHE A 487 -2.97 20.41 -36.20
CA PHE A 487 -2.04 21.50 -36.50
C PHE A 487 -1.62 21.51 -37.98
N ASP A 488 -1.26 20.34 -38.53
CA ASP A 488 -0.94 20.22 -39.95
C ASP A 488 -2.13 20.62 -40.85
N THR A 489 -3.35 20.21 -40.47
CA THR A 489 -4.58 20.61 -41.18
C THR A 489 -4.84 22.11 -41.05
N GLN A 490 -4.66 22.70 -39.87
CA GLN A 490 -4.82 24.14 -39.63
C GLN A 490 -3.83 24.96 -40.46
N GLU A 491 -2.57 24.54 -40.54
CA GLU A 491 -1.54 25.20 -41.36
C GLU A 491 -1.92 25.18 -42.85
N LYS A 492 -2.34 24.02 -43.35
CA LYS A 492 -2.81 23.86 -44.75
C LYS A 492 -4.04 24.72 -45.04
N LEU A 493 -5.02 24.77 -44.13
CA LEU A 493 -6.19 25.63 -44.25
C LEU A 493 -5.83 27.12 -44.23
N LYS A 494 -4.84 27.52 -43.42
CA LYS A 494 -4.32 28.88 -43.39
C LYS A 494 -3.65 29.26 -44.72
N GLU A 495 -2.86 28.37 -45.31
CA GLU A 495 -2.29 28.56 -46.64
C GLU A 495 -3.37 28.70 -47.72
N ILE A 496 -4.39 27.83 -47.70
CA ILE A 496 -5.52 27.87 -48.64
C ILE A 496 -6.28 29.20 -48.53
N LYS A 497 -6.67 29.60 -47.31
CA LYS A 497 -7.41 30.87 -47.08
C LYS A 497 -6.59 32.11 -47.44
N SER A 498 -5.30 32.11 -47.12
CA SER A 498 -4.40 33.19 -47.52
C SER A 498 -4.35 33.33 -49.04
N LEU A 499 -4.27 32.21 -49.77
CA LEU A 499 -4.27 32.23 -51.23
C LEU A 499 -5.64 32.61 -51.82
N ASP A 500 -6.75 32.12 -51.26
CA ASP A 500 -8.11 32.50 -51.68
C ASP A 500 -8.35 34.01 -51.50
N ASN A 501 -7.82 34.62 -50.44
CA ASN A 501 -7.84 36.06 -50.25
C ASN A 501 -7.04 36.79 -51.33
N LYS A 502 -5.84 36.30 -51.69
CA LYS A 502 -5.05 36.87 -52.81
C LYS A 502 -5.79 36.75 -54.15
N VAL A 503 -6.46 35.62 -54.40
CA VAL A 503 -7.29 35.43 -55.59
C VAL A 503 -8.47 36.40 -55.58
N SER A 504 -9.11 36.59 -54.43
CA SER A 504 -10.23 37.55 -54.27
C SER A 504 -9.78 38.99 -54.50
N GLU A 505 -8.62 39.39 -53.99
CA GLU A 505 -8.01 40.71 -54.26
C GLU A 505 -7.70 40.88 -55.75
N PHE A 506 -7.14 39.85 -56.40
CA PHE A 506 -6.90 39.86 -57.84
C PHE A 506 -8.20 40.04 -58.64
N LEU A 507 -9.24 39.28 -58.32
CA LEU A 507 -10.54 39.40 -58.98
C LEU A 507 -11.15 40.78 -58.75
N TYR A 508 -11.05 41.34 -57.54
CA TYR A 508 -11.52 42.68 -57.24
C TYR A 508 -10.82 43.75 -58.10
N LEU A 509 -9.50 43.65 -58.26
CA LEU A 509 -8.70 44.61 -59.03
C LEU A 509 -8.91 44.49 -60.55
N TYR A 510 -9.10 43.27 -61.06
CA TYR A 510 -8.99 43.00 -62.51
C TYR A 510 -10.29 42.52 -63.18
N ASP A 511 -11.32 42.07 -62.46
CA ASP A 511 -12.64 41.68 -63.01
C ASP A 511 -13.56 42.90 -63.25
N GLY A 512 -13.02 43.86 -64.00
CA GLY A 512 -13.71 45.11 -64.36
C GLY A 512 -14.75 44.93 -65.47
N PHE A 513 -15.45 46.03 -65.79
CA PHE A 513 -16.50 46.07 -66.81
C PHE A 513 -16.05 45.53 -68.18
N TRP A 514 -14.86 45.95 -68.65
CA TRP A 514 -14.32 45.53 -69.94
C TRP A 514 -14.00 44.03 -70.01
N VAL A 515 -13.54 43.44 -68.91
CA VAL A 515 -13.30 41.99 -68.82
C VAL A 515 -14.62 41.24 -68.90
N LYS A 516 -15.68 41.71 -68.23
CA LYS A 516 -17.02 41.13 -68.29
C LYS A 516 -17.62 41.19 -69.69
N ILE A 517 -17.43 42.30 -70.40
CA ILE A 517 -17.84 42.45 -71.80
C ILE A 517 -17.07 41.48 -72.70
N SER A 518 -15.73 41.43 -72.58
CA SER A 518 -14.89 40.49 -73.33
C SER A 518 -15.33 39.04 -73.11
N ASN A 519 -15.62 38.66 -71.86
CA ASN A 519 -16.14 37.34 -71.52
C ASN A 519 -17.56 37.07 -72.04
N PHE A 520 -18.42 38.09 -72.11
CA PHE A 520 -19.76 37.97 -72.69
C PHE A 520 -19.70 37.70 -74.19
N PHE A 521 -18.94 38.50 -74.95
CA PHE A 521 -18.78 38.31 -76.39
C PHE A 521 -18.02 37.02 -76.73
N ALA A 522 -17.09 36.58 -75.87
CA ALA A 522 -16.40 35.31 -76.03
C ALA A 522 -17.34 34.08 -76.04
N ARG A 523 -18.58 34.19 -75.54
CA ARG A 523 -19.60 33.13 -75.63
C ARG A 523 -20.09 32.91 -77.07
N PHE A 524 -20.03 33.93 -77.91
CA PHE A 524 -20.47 33.86 -79.32
C PHE A 524 -19.30 33.59 -80.26
N CYS A 525 -18.12 34.15 -79.98
CA CYS A 525 -16.92 33.87 -80.76
C CYS A 525 -15.66 33.99 -79.87
N ALA A 526 -14.83 32.95 -79.86
CA ALA A 526 -13.64 32.87 -79.00
C ALA A 526 -12.61 34.00 -79.24
N PHE A 527 -12.60 34.61 -80.43
CA PHE A 527 -11.71 35.72 -80.78
C PHE A 527 -11.88 36.95 -79.87
N PHE A 528 -13.06 37.16 -79.26
CA PHE A 528 -13.31 38.30 -78.35
C PHE A 528 -12.69 38.12 -76.95
N LYS A 529 -12.08 36.97 -76.66
CA LYS A 529 -11.46 36.65 -75.37
C LYS A 529 -10.08 37.32 -75.26
N THR A 530 -10.01 38.39 -74.48
CA THR A 530 -8.74 39.08 -74.20
C THR A 530 -7.87 38.26 -73.22
N GLU A 531 -6.55 38.49 -73.24
CA GLU A 531 -5.62 37.86 -72.31
C GLU A 531 -5.98 38.15 -70.84
N ALA A 532 -6.37 39.39 -70.53
CA ALA A 532 -6.86 39.75 -69.20
C ALA A 532 -8.11 38.93 -68.80
N ALA A 533 -9.06 38.74 -69.72
CA ALA A 533 -10.24 37.90 -69.48
C ALA A 533 -9.87 36.41 -69.27
N GLN A 534 -8.86 35.89 -69.98
CA GLN A 534 -8.35 34.54 -69.74
C GLN A 534 -7.69 34.39 -68.37
N LEU A 535 -6.91 35.38 -67.92
CA LEU A 535 -6.28 35.36 -66.60
C LEU A 535 -7.30 35.46 -65.47
N VAL A 536 -8.36 36.26 -65.64
CA VAL A 536 -9.48 36.35 -64.70
C VAL A 536 -10.26 35.05 -64.61
N ASP A 537 -10.51 34.38 -65.73
CA ASP A 537 -11.20 33.08 -65.73
C ASP A 537 -10.37 32.00 -65.03
N LYS A 538 -9.05 31.93 -65.31
CA LYS A 538 -8.13 31.04 -64.59
C LYS A 538 -8.11 31.31 -63.09
N ALA A 539 -8.13 32.58 -62.69
CA ALA A 539 -8.20 32.94 -61.27
C ALA A 539 -9.50 32.46 -60.62
N ARG A 540 -10.65 32.53 -61.31
CA ARG A 540 -11.92 31.97 -60.80
C ARG A 540 -11.88 30.44 -60.71
N GLU A 541 -11.27 29.75 -61.68
CA GLU A 541 -11.06 28.30 -61.63
C GLU A 541 -10.23 27.92 -60.40
N ILE A 542 -9.12 28.62 -60.16
CA ILE A 542 -8.28 28.45 -58.96
C ILE A 542 -9.07 28.72 -57.68
N GLN A 543 -9.91 29.78 -57.65
CA GLN A 543 -10.75 30.07 -56.50
C GLN A 543 -11.70 28.92 -56.17
N ASN A 544 -12.35 28.36 -57.19
CA ASN A 544 -13.27 27.24 -57.03
C ASN A 544 -12.53 25.97 -56.56
N GLU A 545 -11.35 25.69 -57.12
CA GLU A 545 -10.51 24.57 -56.66
C GLU A 545 -10.02 24.76 -55.21
N LEU A 546 -9.65 25.98 -54.81
CA LEU A 546 -9.23 26.29 -53.43
C LEU A 546 -10.38 26.08 -52.44
N ARG A 547 -11.60 26.54 -52.77
CA ARG A 547 -12.80 26.30 -51.95
C ARG A 547 -13.14 24.81 -51.86
N SER A 548 -12.96 24.07 -52.95
CA SER A 548 -13.13 22.61 -52.93
C SER A 548 -12.08 21.92 -52.04
N LEU A 549 -10.83 22.39 -52.07
CA LEU A 549 -9.77 21.89 -51.19
C LEU A 549 -10.07 22.21 -49.73
N GLU A 550 -10.46 23.45 -49.43
CA GLU A 550 -10.84 23.88 -48.08
C GLU A 550 -11.93 22.97 -47.50
N LYS A 551 -13.01 22.76 -48.27
CA LYS A 551 -14.09 21.86 -47.87
C LYS A 551 -13.59 20.43 -47.62
N LYS A 552 -12.75 19.90 -48.52
CA LYS A 552 -12.19 18.55 -48.38
C LYS A 552 -11.35 18.39 -47.11
N HIS A 553 -10.50 19.37 -46.79
CA HIS A 553 -9.71 19.38 -45.54
C HIS A 553 -10.62 19.40 -44.31
N HIS A 554 -11.69 20.20 -44.34
CA HIS A 554 -12.66 20.25 -43.24
C HIS A 554 -13.42 18.93 -43.07
N ASP A 555 -13.88 18.33 -44.17
CA ASP A 555 -14.59 17.04 -44.16
C ASP A 555 -13.70 15.89 -43.65
N VAL A 556 -12.40 15.89 -44.00
CA VAL A 556 -11.43 14.91 -43.49
C VAL A 556 -11.19 15.13 -42.00
N PHE A 557 -11.05 16.37 -41.55
CA PHE A 557 -10.91 16.70 -40.13
C PHE A 557 -12.11 16.21 -39.30
N GLU A 558 -13.35 16.55 -39.70
CA GLU A 558 -14.54 16.13 -38.96
C GLU A 558 -14.65 14.60 -38.89
N ARG A 559 -14.33 13.88 -39.98
CA ARG A 559 -14.30 12.41 -39.98
C ARG A 559 -13.29 11.84 -38.98
N VAL A 560 -12.04 12.29 -39.05
CA VAL A 560 -10.95 11.84 -38.14
C VAL A 560 -11.30 12.16 -36.69
N TYR A 561 -11.86 13.35 -36.45
CA TYR A 561 -12.27 13.81 -35.14
C TYR A 561 -13.44 12.99 -34.56
N GLU A 562 -14.45 12.66 -35.37
CA GLU A 562 -15.55 11.78 -34.95
C GLU A 562 -15.09 10.36 -34.62
N GLU A 563 -14.18 9.80 -35.43
CA GLU A 563 -13.59 8.49 -35.20
C GLU A 563 -12.78 8.46 -33.90
N TYR A 564 -12.01 9.52 -33.61
CA TYR A 564 -11.34 9.69 -32.32
C TYR A 564 -12.32 9.68 -31.13
N ILE A 565 -13.44 10.43 -31.22
CA ILE A 565 -14.44 10.49 -30.14
C ILE A 565 -15.07 9.12 -29.89
N LYS A 566 -15.41 8.37 -30.95
CA LYS A 566 -16.06 7.05 -30.85
C LYS A 566 -15.18 6.01 -30.15
N GLU A 567 -13.86 6.17 -30.22
CA GLU A 567 -12.89 5.19 -29.70
C GLU A 567 -12.27 5.54 -28.34
N GLN A 568 -12.51 6.75 -27.84
CA GLN A 568 -12.02 7.22 -26.54
C GLN A 568 -12.94 6.75 -25.41
N GLY A 569 -12.90 5.46 -25.09
CA GLY A 569 -13.69 4.85 -24.01
C GLY A 569 -13.01 4.84 -22.63
N THR A 570 -11.74 5.26 -22.53
CA THR A 570 -10.89 5.04 -21.34
C THR A 570 -10.34 6.29 -20.67
N LEU A 571 -10.56 7.48 -21.25
CA LEU A 571 -10.15 8.75 -20.61
C LEU A 571 -11.18 9.19 -19.56
N HIS A 572 -10.69 9.84 -18.49
CA HIS A 572 -11.56 10.53 -17.56
C HIS A 572 -12.42 11.58 -18.31
N PRO A 573 -13.74 11.70 -18.05
CA PRO A 573 -14.63 12.55 -18.83
C PRO A 573 -14.20 14.02 -18.93
N GLN A 574 -13.57 14.56 -17.88
CA GLN A 574 -13.08 15.94 -17.88
C GLN A 574 -11.86 16.13 -18.78
N LEU A 575 -10.95 15.16 -18.80
CA LEU A 575 -9.79 15.13 -19.71
C LEU A 575 -10.26 15.02 -21.16
N GLN A 576 -11.20 14.11 -21.42
CA GLN A 576 -11.81 13.95 -22.74
C GLN A 576 -12.48 15.26 -23.19
N ALA A 577 -13.31 15.88 -22.34
CA ALA A 577 -13.97 17.14 -22.66
C ALA A 577 -12.97 18.27 -22.96
N CYS A 578 -11.88 18.36 -22.19
CA CYS A 578 -10.82 19.34 -22.39
C CYS A 578 -10.10 19.12 -23.73
N PHE A 579 -9.67 17.89 -24.01
CA PHE A 579 -8.98 17.52 -25.25
C PHE A 579 -9.82 17.79 -26.49
N THR A 580 -11.08 17.40 -26.42
CA THR A 580 -12.11 17.57 -27.46
C THR A 580 -12.36 19.06 -27.74
N LYS A 581 -12.51 19.87 -26.68
CA LYS A 581 -12.67 21.32 -26.78
C LYS A 581 -11.45 21.99 -27.42
N ASN A 582 -10.25 21.61 -27.02
CA ASN A 582 -9.01 22.23 -27.52
C ASN A 582 -8.76 21.89 -28.99
N ALA A 583 -8.94 20.63 -29.40
CA ALA A 583 -8.79 20.22 -30.80
C ALA A 583 -9.73 20.98 -31.74
N LYS A 584 -11.01 21.14 -31.35
CA LYS A 584 -11.98 21.97 -32.10
C LYS A 584 -11.66 23.46 -32.08
N ALA A 585 -11.15 23.99 -30.97
CA ALA A 585 -10.79 25.40 -30.89
C ALA A 585 -9.67 25.75 -31.88
N ILE A 586 -8.67 24.86 -32.03
CA ILE A 586 -7.53 25.07 -32.94
C ILE A 586 -8.00 25.23 -34.39
N ILE A 587 -8.81 24.30 -34.91
CA ILE A 587 -9.26 24.34 -36.31
C ILE A 587 -10.12 25.58 -36.61
N ASN A 588 -10.86 26.07 -35.62
CA ASN A 588 -11.73 27.24 -35.75
C ASN A 588 -10.96 28.56 -35.67
N THR A 589 -9.75 28.55 -35.11
CA THR A 589 -8.92 29.74 -34.93
C THR A 589 -7.90 29.83 -36.07
N ILE A 590 -8.36 30.21 -37.27
CA ILE A 590 -7.46 30.45 -38.42
C ILE A 590 -7.23 31.95 -38.57
N GLU A 591 -6.13 32.45 -38.01
CA GLU A 591 -5.68 33.83 -38.27
C GLU A 591 -5.03 33.92 -39.65
N ILE A 592 -5.58 34.75 -40.52
CA ILE A 592 -5.07 34.96 -41.88
C ILE A 592 -4.04 36.08 -41.84
N ASP A 593 -2.80 35.78 -42.24
CA ASP A 593 -1.78 36.82 -42.42
C ASP A 593 -2.07 37.58 -43.73
N THR A 594 -2.34 38.88 -43.62
CA THR A 594 -2.74 39.77 -44.73
C THR A 594 -1.57 40.61 -45.27
N LYS A 595 -0.33 40.32 -44.87
CA LYS A 595 0.83 41.19 -45.12
C LYS A 595 1.22 41.45 -46.58
N GLU A 596 0.74 40.69 -47.57
CA GLU A 596 1.18 40.84 -48.97
C GLU A 596 0.02 41.28 -49.89
N THR A 597 -0.06 42.58 -50.19
CA THR A 597 -1.06 43.18 -51.09
C THR A 597 -0.66 43.07 -52.56
N LEU A 598 -1.60 42.77 -53.44
CA LEU A 598 -1.42 42.71 -54.90
C LEU A 598 -1.52 44.09 -55.58
N ALA A 599 -1.92 45.13 -54.85
CA ALA A 599 -2.18 46.48 -55.37
C ALA A 599 -1.07 47.12 -56.22
N ASN A 600 0.20 46.72 -56.05
CA ASN A 600 1.36 47.29 -56.75
C ASN A 600 1.91 46.41 -57.90
N LYS A 601 1.27 45.29 -58.24
CA LYS A 601 1.74 44.32 -59.25
C LYS A 601 0.87 44.39 -60.50
N THR A 602 1.43 44.16 -61.70
CA THR A 602 0.63 44.05 -62.94
C THR A 602 -0.23 42.79 -62.95
N ILE A 603 -1.25 42.73 -63.81
CA ILE A 603 -2.12 41.53 -63.94
C ILE A 603 -1.33 40.24 -64.18
N HIS A 604 -0.27 40.29 -64.99
CA HIS A 604 0.62 39.15 -65.22
C HIS A 604 1.40 38.76 -63.98
N GLN A 605 2.02 39.73 -63.29
CA GLN A 605 2.80 39.47 -62.09
C GLN A 605 1.92 38.87 -60.98
N SER A 606 0.72 39.41 -60.79
CA SER A 606 -0.25 38.89 -59.82
C SER A 606 -0.73 37.49 -60.17
N SER A 607 -1.01 37.22 -61.46
CA SER A 607 -1.40 35.88 -61.93
C SER A 607 -0.30 34.84 -61.74
N VAL A 608 0.97 35.19 -61.98
CA VAL A 608 2.12 34.28 -61.74
C VAL A 608 2.24 33.93 -60.26
N VAL A 609 2.06 34.91 -59.35
CA VAL A 609 2.09 34.67 -57.90
C VAL A 609 0.97 33.72 -57.48
N ILE A 610 -0.26 33.94 -57.96
CA ILE A 610 -1.42 33.08 -57.68
C ILE A 610 -1.19 31.66 -58.19
N ASN A 611 -0.78 31.49 -59.45
CA ASN A 611 -0.53 30.17 -60.04
C ASN A 611 0.56 29.40 -59.27
N LYS A 612 1.68 30.05 -58.94
CA LYS A 612 2.75 29.43 -58.17
C LYS A 612 2.29 29.02 -56.78
N GLY A 613 1.54 29.89 -56.10
CA GLY A 613 0.92 29.60 -54.81
C GLY A 613 -0.02 28.39 -54.89
N PHE A 614 -0.87 28.36 -55.92
CA PHE A 614 -1.86 27.31 -56.12
C PHE A 614 -1.21 25.93 -56.32
N PHE A 615 -0.22 25.82 -57.21
CA PHE A 615 0.48 24.55 -57.40
C PHE A 615 1.24 24.09 -56.15
N SER A 616 1.77 25.02 -55.35
CA SER A 616 2.39 24.70 -54.06
C SER A 616 1.37 24.09 -53.08
N VAL A 617 0.23 24.76 -52.90
CA VAL A 617 -0.85 24.29 -52.01
C VAL A 617 -1.43 22.96 -52.48
N LYS A 618 -1.66 22.80 -53.79
CA LYS A 618 -2.19 21.58 -54.39
C LYS A 618 -1.24 20.39 -54.20
N LYS A 619 0.07 20.60 -54.40
CA LYS A 619 1.11 19.58 -54.18
C LYS A 619 1.19 19.14 -52.71
N LYS A 620 1.06 20.07 -51.76
CA LYS A 620 1.01 19.74 -50.33
C LYS A 620 -0.30 19.02 -49.93
N SER A 621 -1.39 19.27 -50.65
CA SER A 621 -2.71 18.71 -50.35
C SER A 621 -2.95 17.32 -50.94
N THR A 622 -2.21 16.89 -51.96
CA THR A 622 -2.35 15.55 -52.58
C THR A 622 -2.09 14.37 -51.63
N ALA A 623 -1.48 14.61 -50.47
CA ALA A 623 -1.27 13.57 -49.45
C ALA A 623 -2.54 13.24 -48.63
N LEU A 624 -3.62 14.02 -48.73
CA LEU A 624 -4.81 13.84 -47.88
C LEU A 624 -5.75 12.71 -48.31
N ASP A 625 -5.68 12.26 -49.56
CA ASP A 625 -6.75 11.43 -50.14
C ASP A 625 -6.86 10.03 -49.51
N ASN A 626 -5.82 9.61 -48.79
CA ASN A 626 -5.74 8.30 -48.17
C ASN A 626 -5.70 8.31 -46.63
N ILE A 627 -5.66 9.48 -45.98
CA ILE A 627 -5.51 9.53 -44.51
C ILE A 627 -6.78 8.95 -43.86
N GLN A 628 -6.66 7.75 -43.32
CA GLN A 628 -7.67 7.12 -42.46
C GLN A 628 -7.24 7.22 -41.01
N TRP A 629 -8.19 7.34 -40.08
CA TRP A 629 -7.87 7.31 -38.65
C TRP A 629 -7.08 6.07 -38.23
N ASN A 630 -7.30 4.94 -38.91
CA ASN A 630 -6.53 3.72 -38.67
C ASN A 630 -5.03 3.87 -38.94
N GLU A 631 -4.61 4.76 -39.85
CA GLU A 631 -3.20 5.06 -40.11
C GLU A 631 -2.58 5.97 -39.04
N LEU A 632 -3.41 6.79 -38.38
CA LEU A 632 -3.01 7.64 -37.26
C LEU A 632 -2.91 6.89 -35.93
N LYS A 633 -3.37 5.62 -35.87
CA LYS A 633 -3.30 4.77 -34.66
C LYS A 633 -1.96 4.08 -34.47
N THR A 634 -1.24 3.79 -35.55
CA THR A 634 0.04 3.11 -35.51
C THR A 634 1.18 4.15 -35.47
N GLU A 635 2.29 3.86 -34.78
CA GLU A 635 3.46 4.75 -34.63
C GLU A 635 4.10 5.22 -35.97
N SER A 636 3.59 4.74 -37.11
CA SER A 636 4.09 5.00 -38.46
C SER A 636 3.91 6.44 -38.95
N PHE A 637 3.13 7.29 -38.29
CA PHE A 637 2.87 8.65 -38.80
C PHE A 637 4.03 9.64 -38.54
N MET A 638 5.06 9.27 -37.76
CA MET A 638 6.19 10.17 -37.45
C MET A 638 7.31 10.23 -38.51
N VAL A 639 7.17 9.59 -39.68
CA VAL A 639 8.30 9.43 -40.64
C VAL A 639 8.06 10.00 -42.05
N HIS A 640 7.03 10.82 -42.29
CA HIS A 640 6.86 11.48 -43.60
C HIS A 640 6.75 12.99 -43.55
#